data_AF-A0A1F2Y0I5-F1
#
_entry.id   AF-A0A1F2Y0I5-F1
#
_cell.length_a   1.000
_cell.length_b   1.000
_cell.length_c   1.000
_cell.angle_alpha   90.00
_cell.angle_beta   90.00
_cell.angle_gamma   90.00
#
_symmetry.space_group_name_H-M   'P 1'
#
loop_
_entity.id
_entity.type
_entity.pdbx_description
1 polymer ?
#
loop_
_entity_poly.entity_id
_entity_poly.type
_entity_poly.pdbx_seq_one_letter_code
_entity_poly.pdbx_strand_id
1 'polypeptide(L)'
;MQELFGIPVDTLLVILAVALVVALGFVGVLALRNRILLKLAVRNVGRRRGRSVLIVVGLMLGTTIIAAALTTGDTMNHTVRATAVDALGETDETIAARGAVDDIPGALGAATGTGWLDEATVEAVESTLEGTELVDGVTGAIVDQVALQAPVQRQNEPSVVLFAADPERMEGFSPIIGADGENLSLGDLRSGEVYLNEKAAKELRVAAGDRVLVFAGGPAHPARVRDVVRFDGAGTADAALLVPLEAAQQLFGHPGEIRAVLVSNRGDAFGGAALSGEVSAILEPVASERGLEVQTVKKDAIEDADAAGAAFIAFFTTFGTFSIAAGILLIFLIFVMLAAERRGELGIARAIGTRRGHLVEMFTFEGAAYDLAAAVVGALLGALVALGMVMVMASAFGAADADEGFQIEFAVSARSLLIAFALGVVLTLLVVAVSAWRVSLMTISTAIRNLPEPPVPRRRRRLVLALVGLLVGLALAASGASSGTATPLMLGVSLTLMSFVPLLRLVGVPERLAFTSCGVAVVVFLMLPWRVLESIFGTLAMDFSTWIVAGLMIVIGTVWVIVFNADLLLGAVMRVFGRIRGLAPVLRMSMAYPLRARFRTGTTLAMFTLVVFTLVTGSVSNGSFVKSIDVDDFGGGFQVRAGTVGAAPVDDMATALQSARGIRSEDITYVGSQSVLAVEAKQLGTGRGFESYLVRGLDPSFLEHTTFGLGGIARAYGSAREVWEAVRDRPGLAVVDSFIVPRRDNFNFGVPPDFALSGFYFEDGKFDPIPIEVFDKQTGKSARLTVIGILKDTAPFEMVGISTSQPTLTSAFPGRTHPTIHYFGLAPGVDPEDAAAKLESAFLENGLEAQSIQEVVDDTVAASLTFNRLIQGFMGLGLIVGVAALGVISARAVVERRQQVGVMRAIGFRRQMVQAAFLLESSFIALTAIVVGTALGLLLAWNIIDDQRQQPSWENLTLHVPWLNLAVIFLVVYAIAIAATLAPAVRASRIRPAEALRYQ
;
A
#
# COMPACT_ATOMS: atom_id res chain seq x y z
N MET A 1 -1.30 -0.55 14.41
CA MET A 1 -2.64 -1.08 14.04
C MET A 1 -3.72 -0.33 14.84
N GLN A 2 -4.24 0.81 14.34
CA GLN A 2 -5.38 1.45 14.99
C GLN A 2 -6.70 0.96 14.42
N GLU A 3 -6.89 0.83 13.09
CA GLU A 3 -8.15 0.36 12.47
C GLU A 3 -7.98 -0.67 11.33
N LEU A 4 -8.94 -1.59 11.18
CA LEU A 4 -9.10 -2.53 10.06
C LEU A 4 -10.58 -2.54 9.63
N PHE A 5 -10.85 -2.26 8.34
CA PHE A 5 -12.21 -2.03 7.83
C PHE A 5 -12.96 -0.87 8.51
N GLY A 6 -12.25 0.17 8.95
CA GLY A 6 -12.83 1.30 9.71
C GLY A 6 -13.27 0.92 11.12
N ILE A 7 -12.76 -0.19 11.66
CA ILE A 7 -13.03 -0.64 13.04
C ILE A 7 -11.69 -0.75 13.76
N PRO A 8 -11.57 -0.20 14.98
CA PRO A 8 -10.33 -0.32 15.71
C PRO A 8 -9.87 -1.77 15.88
N VAL A 9 -8.59 -2.07 15.70
CA VAL A 9 -8.11 -3.47 15.65
C VAL A 9 -8.34 -4.18 16.97
N ASP A 10 -8.16 -3.51 18.09
CA ASP A 10 -8.47 -3.99 19.44
C ASP A 10 -9.93 -4.39 19.54
N THR A 11 -10.80 -3.48 19.10
CA THR A 11 -12.24 -3.68 19.04
C THR A 11 -12.59 -4.85 18.14
N LEU A 12 -11.94 -4.96 16.97
CA LEU A 12 -12.14 -6.05 16.03
C LEU A 12 -11.69 -7.39 16.60
N LEU A 13 -10.52 -7.45 17.26
CA LEU A 13 -10.05 -8.64 17.96
C LEU A 13 -11.05 -9.07 19.03
N VAL A 14 -11.53 -8.13 19.84
CA VAL A 14 -12.53 -8.43 20.88
C VAL A 14 -13.83 -8.91 20.26
N ILE A 15 -14.35 -8.24 19.22
CA ILE A 15 -15.56 -8.66 18.51
C ILE A 15 -15.40 -10.07 17.94
N LEU A 16 -14.29 -10.34 17.26
CA LEU A 16 -14.02 -11.64 16.65
C LEU A 16 -13.77 -12.73 17.71
N ALA A 17 -13.08 -12.41 18.81
CA ALA A 17 -12.88 -13.33 19.92
C ALA A 17 -14.20 -13.67 20.60
N VAL A 18 -15.06 -12.67 20.86
CA VAL A 18 -16.41 -12.89 21.38
C VAL A 18 -17.24 -13.71 20.40
N ALA A 19 -17.23 -13.37 19.11
CA ALA A 19 -17.94 -14.12 18.07
C ALA A 19 -17.44 -15.56 17.97
N LEU A 20 -16.14 -15.78 18.09
CA LEU A 20 -15.51 -17.11 18.10
C LEU A 20 -15.93 -17.92 19.32
N VAL A 21 -15.85 -17.33 20.52
CA VAL A 21 -16.27 -17.98 21.78
C VAL A 21 -17.76 -18.29 21.75
N VAL A 22 -18.59 -17.38 21.26
CA VAL A 22 -20.04 -17.60 21.10
C VAL A 22 -20.31 -18.70 20.08
N ALA A 23 -19.64 -18.69 18.92
CA ALA A 23 -19.83 -19.68 17.88
C ALA A 23 -19.37 -21.08 18.34
N LEU A 24 -18.16 -21.19 18.88
CA LEU A 24 -17.63 -22.45 19.41
C LEU A 24 -18.38 -22.92 20.65
N GLY A 25 -18.78 -22.00 21.52
CA GLY A 25 -19.62 -22.27 22.69
C GLY A 25 -20.99 -22.81 22.28
N PHE A 26 -21.64 -22.20 21.29
CA PHE A 26 -22.90 -22.69 20.72
C PHE A 26 -22.74 -24.09 20.12
N VAL A 27 -21.68 -24.32 19.34
CA VAL A 27 -21.34 -25.65 18.81
C VAL A 27 -21.07 -26.63 19.95
N GLY A 28 -20.36 -26.23 21.00
CA GLY A 28 -20.06 -27.04 22.18
C GLY A 28 -21.30 -27.43 22.98
N VAL A 29 -22.22 -26.51 23.22
CA VAL A 29 -23.50 -26.78 23.89
C VAL A 29 -24.34 -27.75 23.08
N LEU A 30 -24.42 -27.55 21.76
CA LEU A 30 -25.09 -28.51 20.86
C LEU A 30 -24.43 -29.88 20.89
N ALA A 31 -23.10 -29.93 20.93
CA ALA A 31 -22.31 -31.17 20.98
C ALA A 31 -22.53 -31.94 22.31
N LEU A 32 -22.63 -31.23 23.43
CA LEU A 32 -22.94 -31.80 24.74
C LEU A 32 -24.37 -32.33 24.80
N ARG A 33 -25.33 -31.58 24.25
CA ARG A 33 -26.75 -31.97 24.20
C ARG A 33 -26.97 -33.19 23.29
N ASN A 34 -26.26 -33.28 22.17
CA ASN A 34 -26.44 -34.31 21.15
C ASN A 34 -25.15 -35.10 20.85
N ARG A 35 -24.56 -35.74 21.87
CA ARG A 35 -23.30 -36.49 21.76
C ARG A 35 -23.26 -37.56 20.65
N ILE A 36 -24.41 -38.16 20.33
CA ILE A 36 -24.52 -39.16 19.26
C ILE A 36 -24.26 -38.52 17.89
N LEU A 37 -24.83 -37.33 17.64
CA LEU A 37 -24.64 -36.61 16.38
C LEU A 37 -23.21 -36.14 16.21
N LEU A 38 -22.57 -35.66 17.29
CA LEU A 38 -21.15 -35.33 17.31
C LEU A 38 -20.29 -36.55 16.95
N LYS A 39 -20.51 -37.69 17.61
CA LYS A 39 -19.75 -38.93 17.35
C LYS A 39 -19.92 -39.41 15.90
N LEU A 40 -21.11 -39.27 15.33
CA LEU A 40 -21.37 -39.58 13.92
C LEU A 40 -20.64 -38.61 12.98
N ALA A 41 -20.65 -37.30 13.26
CA ALA A 41 -19.97 -36.29 12.47
C ALA A 41 -18.45 -36.50 12.47
N VAL A 42 -17.83 -36.62 13.64
CA VAL A 42 -16.37 -36.81 13.78
C VAL A 42 -15.90 -38.13 13.17
N ARG A 43 -16.69 -39.21 13.29
CA ARG A 43 -16.32 -40.51 12.67
C ARG A 43 -16.32 -40.44 11.13
N ASN A 44 -17.13 -39.57 10.53
CA ASN A 44 -17.15 -39.40 9.07
C ASN A 44 -15.88 -38.75 8.54
N VAL A 45 -15.26 -37.84 9.31
CA VAL A 45 -13.97 -37.21 8.99
C VAL A 45 -12.90 -38.27 8.76
N GLY A 46 -12.72 -39.21 9.70
CA GLY A 46 -11.70 -40.24 9.59
C GLY A 46 -11.98 -41.29 8.50
N ARG A 47 -13.25 -41.55 8.17
CA ARG A 47 -13.63 -42.60 7.21
C ARG A 47 -13.40 -42.20 5.75
N ARG A 48 -13.33 -40.90 5.43
CA ARG A 48 -13.22 -40.40 4.05
C ARG A 48 -12.02 -39.45 3.85
N ARG A 49 -10.82 -39.92 4.23
CA ARG A 49 -9.56 -39.14 4.21
C ARG A 49 -9.35 -38.30 2.94
N GLY A 50 -9.59 -38.85 1.74
CA GLY A 50 -9.41 -38.10 0.49
C GLY A 50 -10.35 -36.90 0.30
N ARG A 51 -11.59 -36.96 0.83
CA ARG A 51 -12.53 -35.83 0.78
C ARG A 51 -12.22 -34.81 1.87
N SER A 52 -11.90 -35.30 3.05
CA SER A 52 -11.53 -34.47 4.20
C SER A 52 -10.29 -33.62 3.90
N VAL A 53 -9.25 -34.21 3.30
CA VAL A 53 -8.05 -33.46 2.86
C VAL A 53 -8.41 -32.36 1.86
N LEU A 54 -9.25 -32.66 0.87
CA LEU A 54 -9.65 -31.67 -0.13
C LEU A 54 -10.44 -30.50 0.48
N ILE A 55 -11.28 -30.78 1.48
CA ILE A 55 -12.02 -29.75 2.22
C ILE A 55 -11.02 -28.91 3.02
N VAL A 56 -10.21 -29.55 3.87
CA VAL A 56 -9.22 -28.87 4.72
C VAL A 56 -8.32 -27.96 3.90
N VAL A 57 -7.77 -28.42 2.76
CA VAL A 57 -6.93 -27.60 1.88
C VAL A 57 -7.69 -26.37 1.36
N GLY A 58 -8.95 -26.53 0.94
CA GLY A 58 -9.74 -25.41 0.44
C GLY A 58 -10.14 -24.40 1.53
N LEU A 59 -10.42 -24.86 2.76
CA LEU A 59 -10.67 -23.97 3.90
C LEU A 59 -9.39 -23.25 4.34
N MET A 60 -8.28 -23.98 4.38
CA MET A 60 -6.95 -23.51 4.76
C MET A 60 -6.48 -22.36 3.88
N LEU A 61 -6.70 -22.45 2.56
CA LEU A 61 -6.35 -21.39 1.62
C LEU A 61 -7.03 -20.04 1.94
N GLY A 62 -8.28 -20.06 2.41
CA GLY A 62 -8.99 -18.85 2.81
C GLY A 62 -8.31 -18.17 4.00
N THR A 63 -8.02 -18.92 5.06
CA THR A 63 -7.30 -18.41 6.24
C THR A 63 -5.85 -18.03 5.90
N THR A 64 -5.19 -18.76 5.00
CA THR A 64 -3.81 -18.47 4.54
C THR A 64 -3.73 -17.08 3.92
N ILE A 65 -4.68 -16.69 3.07
CA ILE A 65 -4.71 -15.35 2.47
C ILE A 65 -4.92 -14.28 3.52
N ILE A 66 -5.89 -14.48 4.44
CA ILE A 66 -6.19 -13.51 5.49
C ILE A 66 -4.94 -13.29 6.36
N ALA A 67 -4.30 -14.38 6.80
CA ALA A 67 -3.09 -14.31 7.59
C ALA A 67 -1.92 -13.70 6.82
N ALA A 68 -1.71 -14.06 5.56
CA ALA A 68 -0.67 -13.46 4.73
C ALA A 68 -0.85 -11.94 4.59
N ALA A 69 -2.08 -11.47 4.33
CA ALA A 69 -2.36 -10.03 4.20
C ALA A 69 -2.04 -9.25 5.48
N LEU A 70 -2.47 -9.78 6.64
CA LEU A 70 -2.25 -9.12 7.93
C LEU A 70 -0.77 -9.20 8.35
N THR A 71 -0.11 -10.34 8.16
CA THR A 71 1.31 -10.50 8.52
C THR A 71 2.24 -9.69 7.63
N THR A 72 1.98 -9.58 6.32
CA THR A 72 2.74 -8.66 5.45
C THR A 72 2.58 -7.21 5.92
N GLY A 73 1.37 -6.84 6.36
CA GLY A 73 1.12 -5.54 6.98
C GLY A 73 1.90 -5.33 8.27
N ASP A 74 1.93 -6.32 9.17
CA ASP A 74 2.71 -6.27 10.42
C ASP A 74 4.20 -6.08 10.15
N THR A 75 4.75 -6.84 9.19
CA THR A 75 6.16 -6.74 8.79
C THR A 75 6.48 -5.32 8.31
N MET A 76 5.63 -4.73 7.47
CA MET A 76 5.87 -3.38 6.96
C MET A 76 5.80 -2.33 8.07
N ASN A 77 4.79 -2.40 8.94
CA ASN A 77 4.67 -1.48 10.07
C ASN A 77 5.85 -1.62 11.04
N HIS A 78 6.34 -2.84 11.25
CA HIS A 78 7.52 -3.06 12.09
C HIS A 78 8.78 -2.52 11.43
N THR A 79 8.97 -2.77 10.13
CA THR A 79 10.14 -2.28 9.38
C THR A 79 10.21 -0.76 9.41
N VAL A 80 9.11 -0.07 9.10
CA VAL A 80 9.06 1.41 9.09
C VAL A 80 9.32 1.96 10.48
N ARG A 81 8.74 1.35 11.52
CA ARG A 81 8.93 1.76 12.91
C ARG A 81 10.33 1.48 13.44
N ALA A 82 10.91 0.33 13.11
CA ALA A 82 12.28 -0.03 13.47
C ALA A 82 13.27 0.94 12.81
N THR A 83 13.11 1.19 11.50
CA THR A 83 13.96 2.15 10.77
C THR A 83 13.91 3.54 11.40
N ALA A 84 12.71 4.03 11.77
CA ALA A 84 12.55 5.33 12.42
C ALA A 84 13.23 5.41 13.81
N VAL A 85 13.19 4.33 14.58
CA VAL A 85 13.82 4.26 15.89
C VAL A 85 15.33 4.07 15.79
N ASP A 86 15.80 3.16 14.93
CA ASP A 86 17.22 2.88 14.73
C ASP A 86 17.97 4.13 14.23
N ALA A 87 17.33 4.96 13.40
CA ALA A 87 17.92 6.21 12.93
C ALA A 87 18.18 7.24 14.04
N LEU A 88 17.35 7.25 15.08
CA LEU A 88 17.47 8.18 16.22
C LEU A 88 18.20 7.56 17.41
N GLY A 89 18.28 6.24 17.48
CA GLY A 89 18.93 5.50 18.57
C GLY A 89 18.25 5.78 19.90
N GLU A 90 19.06 6.03 20.93
CA GLU A 90 18.56 6.36 22.27
C GLU A 90 18.19 7.85 22.46
N THR A 91 18.29 8.70 21.43
CA THR A 91 17.88 10.12 21.52
C THR A 91 16.35 10.26 21.43
N ASP A 92 15.70 10.63 22.54
CA ASP A 92 14.24 10.81 22.62
C ASP A 92 13.80 12.26 22.36
N GLU A 93 14.46 13.22 23.02
CA GLU A 93 14.22 14.66 22.82
C GLU A 93 15.47 15.36 22.29
N THR A 94 15.21 16.39 21.51
CA THR A 94 16.22 17.35 21.07
C THR A 94 15.81 18.74 21.50
N ILE A 95 16.73 19.45 22.17
CA ILE A 95 16.58 20.86 22.50
C ILE A 95 17.51 21.64 21.60
N ALA A 96 16.95 22.54 20.80
CA ALA A 96 17.74 23.39 19.90
C ALA A 96 17.18 24.82 19.89
N ALA A 97 17.81 25.70 19.13
CA ALA A 97 17.22 26.99 18.80
C ALA A 97 15.82 26.76 18.20
N ARG A 98 14.85 27.62 18.54
CA ARG A 98 13.46 27.48 18.07
C ARG A 98 13.38 27.29 16.57
N GLY A 99 12.68 26.26 16.09
CA GLY A 99 12.56 25.96 14.66
C GLY A 99 13.84 25.46 13.96
N ALA A 100 14.92 25.14 14.69
CA ALA A 100 16.17 24.62 14.10
C ALA A 100 16.12 23.12 13.77
N VAL A 101 15.24 22.36 14.42
CA VAL A 101 15.05 20.91 14.16
C VAL A 101 13.99 20.71 13.07
N ASP A 102 13.03 21.64 12.93
CA ASP A 102 12.13 21.75 11.78
C ASP A 102 12.91 21.98 10.45
N ASP A 103 14.15 22.49 10.57
CA ASP A 103 15.10 22.79 9.50
C ASP A 103 16.02 21.58 9.14
N ILE A 104 15.77 20.37 9.66
CA ILE A 104 16.55 19.15 9.35
C ILE A 104 15.79 18.28 8.32
N PRO A 105 16.18 18.24 7.03
CA PRO A 105 15.61 17.30 6.06
C PRO A 105 16.63 16.25 5.60
N GLY A 106 16.21 14.97 5.56
CA GLY A 106 16.83 13.89 4.80
C GLY A 106 16.54 13.95 3.29
N ALA A 107 16.46 15.16 2.73
CA ALA A 107 16.29 15.41 1.31
C ALA A 107 17.35 16.41 0.85
N LEU A 108 17.85 16.25 -0.38
CA LEU A 108 18.85 17.11 -1.01
C LEU A 108 18.56 18.61 -0.78
N GLY A 109 19.39 19.25 0.07
CA GLY A 109 19.32 20.66 0.45
C GLY A 109 18.90 20.90 1.90
N ALA A 110 19.86 21.15 2.78
CA ALA A 110 19.60 21.54 4.16
C ALA A 110 18.98 22.96 4.22
N ALA A 111 18.05 23.17 5.15
CA ALA A 111 17.59 24.52 5.43
C ALA A 111 18.71 25.35 6.07
N THR A 112 18.78 26.64 5.75
CA THR A 112 19.94 27.47 6.09
C THR A 112 19.76 28.16 7.44
N GLY A 113 20.73 27.97 8.34
CA GLY A 113 20.90 28.81 9.52
C GLY A 113 20.33 28.25 10.81
N THR A 114 20.87 27.16 11.34
CA THR A 114 20.62 26.79 12.75
C THR A 114 21.45 27.67 13.69
N GLY A 115 20.85 28.15 14.78
CA GLY A 115 21.57 28.90 15.81
C GLY A 115 22.53 28.02 16.62
N TRP A 116 23.66 28.60 17.03
CA TRP A 116 24.57 28.03 18.02
C TRP A 116 24.07 28.32 19.44
N LEU A 117 24.28 27.39 20.36
CA LEU A 117 23.92 27.50 21.77
C LEU A 117 25.18 27.42 22.63
N ASP A 118 25.19 28.12 23.75
CA ASP A 118 26.24 27.95 24.76
C ASP A 118 26.19 26.52 25.32
N GLU A 119 27.34 25.86 25.39
CA GLU A 119 27.49 24.52 25.95
C GLU A 119 27.02 24.46 27.41
N ALA A 120 27.04 25.58 28.15
CA ALA A 120 26.46 25.69 29.50
C ALA A 120 24.95 25.38 29.55
N THR A 121 24.25 25.36 28.41
CA THR A 121 22.86 24.93 28.31
C THR A 121 22.69 23.46 28.72
N VAL A 122 23.68 22.61 28.45
CA VAL A 122 23.66 21.18 28.82
C VAL A 122 23.51 21.03 30.33
N GLU A 123 24.31 21.75 31.13
CA GLU A 123 24.25 21.69 32.60
C GLU A 123 22.90 22.21 33.15
N ALA A 124 22.30 23.20 32.48
CA ALA A 124 20.99 23.73 32.87
C ALA A 124 19.86 22.71 32.62
N VAL A 125 19.93 21.98 31.51
CA VAL A 125 18.99 20.90 31.19
C VAL A 125 19.17 19.73 32.15
N GLU A 126 20.41 19.30 32.35
CA GLU A 126 20.77 18.20 33.24
C GLU A 126 20.30 18.48 34.68
N SER A 127 20.63 19.65 35.25
CA SER A 127 20.20 20.03 36.61
C SER A 127 18.69 20.16 36.80
N THR A 128 17.94 20.41 35.72
CA THR A 128 16.46 20.42 35.78
C THR A 128 15.90 18.99 35.85
N LEU A 129 16.58 18.04 35.22
CA LEU A 129 16.20 16.63 35.18
C LEU A 129 16.75 15.83 36.37
N GLU A 130 17.74 16.35 37.08
CA GLU A 130 18.27 15.76 38.31
C GLU A 130 17.15 15.45 39.33
N GLY A 131 17.04 14.16 39.71
CA GLY A 131 16.06 13.69 40.70
C GLY A 131 14.68 13.31 40.14
N THR A 132 14.45 13.42 38.83
CA THR A 132 13.20 12.96 38.18
C THR A 132 13.16 11.45 37.95
N GLU A 133 14.31 10.77 37.89
CA GLU A 133 14.46 9.35 37.48
C GLU A 133 13.90 9.01 36.08
N LEU A 134 13.62 10.01 35.24
CA LEU A 134 12.99 9.86 33.92
C LEU A 134 13.98 9.72 32.74
N VAL A 135 15.23 10.12 32.92
CA VAL A 135 16.22 10.30 31.85
C VAL A 135 17.48 9.49 32.19
N ASP A 136 18.06 8.82 31.19
CA ASP A 136 19.28 8.01 31.29
C ASP A 136 20.54 8.82 30.93
N GLY A 137 20.44 9.83 30.06
CA GLY A 137 21.57 10.68 29.68
C GLY A 137 21.18 12.02 29.03
N VAL A 138 22.06 13.01 29.17
CA VAL A 138 21.95 14.34 28.53
C VAL A 138 23.32 14.71 27.97
N THR A 139 23.39 15.06 26.69
CA THR A 139 24.66 15.46 26.06
C THR A 139 24.50 16.64 25.11
N GLY A 140 25.53 17.48 25.03
CA GLY A 140 25.63 18.51 24.00
C GLY A 140 26.16 17.90 22.71
N ALA A 141 25.53 18.22 21.58
CA ALA A 141 25.88 17.68 20.29
C ALA A 141 25.97 18.74 19.18
N ILE A 142 26.83 18.46 18.21
CA ILE A 142 26.86 19.11 16.90
C ILE A 142 26.50 18.02 15.89
N VAL A 143 25.31 18.17 15.29
CA VAL A 143 24.85 17.36 14.16
C VAL A 143 24.75 18.29 12.96
N ASP A 144 25.56 18.04 11.95
CA ASP A 144 25.63 18.87 10.74
C ASP A 144 26.02 18.03 9.52
N GLN A 145 25.95 18.61 8.32
CA GLN A 145 26.42 17.95 7.10
C GLN A 145 27.77 18.51 6.67
N VAL A 146 28.68 17.60 6.32
CA VAL A 146 30.01 17.90 5.79
C VAL A 146 30.27 17.07 4.54
N ALA A 147 31.18 17.53 3.68
CA ALA A 147 31.64 16.70 2.56
C ALA A 147 32.94 15.99 2.93
N LEU A 148 33.10 14.76 2.44
CA LEU A 148 34.32 13.97 2.58
C LEU A 148 34.96 13.70 1.22
N GLN A 149 36.29 13.68 1.19
CA GLN A 149 37.04 13.22 0.04
C GLN A 149 38.12 12.23 0.44
N ALA A 150 38.19 11.12 -0.29
CA ALA A 150 39.25 10.12 -0.19
C ALA A 150 40.24 10.32 -1.36
N PRO A 151 41.30 11.13 -1.20
CA PRO A 151 42.16 11.56 -2.31
C PRO A 151 42.94 10.41 -2.96
N VAL A 152 43.23 9.34 -2.22
CA VAL A 152 43.94 8.16 -2.73
C VAL A 152 43.02 7.30 -3.60
N GLN A 153 41.80 7.06 -3.12
CA GLN A 153 40.76 6.27 -3.78
C GLN A 153 40.07 7.04 -4.92
N ARG A 154 40.21 8.37 -4.94
CA ARG A 154 39.51 9.29 -5.84
C ARG A 154 38.00 9.12 -5.74
N GLN A 155 37.52 9.00 -4.51
CA GLN A 155 36.09 8.98 -4.17
C GLN A 155 35.77 10.23 -3.36
N ASN A 156 34.55 10.71 -3.53
CA ASN A 156 34.01 11.88 -2.89
C ASN A 156 32.65 11.49 -2.34
N GLU A 157 32.32 11.99 -1.15
CA GLU A 157 31.00 11.86 -0.57
C GLU A 157 30.52 13.29 -0.23
N PRO A 158 29.61 13.87 -1.04
CA PRO A 158 29.27 15.29 -0.95
C PRO A 158 28.47 15.63 0.32
N SER A 159 27.75 14.66 0.89
CA SER A 159 26.95 14.84 2.09
C SER A 159 27.17 13.68 3.07
N VAL A 160 27.84 13.99 4.17
CA VAL A 160 28.09 13.07 5.29
C VAL A 160 27.62 13.74 6.57
N VAL A 161 26.82 13.03 7.36
CA VAL A 161 26.39 13.50 8.68
C VAL A 161 27.59 13.50 9.62
N LEU A 162 28.03 14.69 10.04
CA LEU A 162 28.96 14.86 11.14
C LEU A 162 28.19 14.81 12.44
N PHE A 163 28.48 13.80 13.25
CA PHE A 163 28.01 13.69 14.63
C PHE A 163 29.17 13.95 15.58
N ALA A 164 29.01 14.92 16.47
CA ALA A 164 29.96 15.19 17.53
C ALA A 164 29.27 15.39 18.86
N ALA A 165 29.81 14.77 19.91
CA ALA A 165 29.29 14.85 21.26
C ALA A 165 30.42 14.77 22.28
N ASP A 166 30.13 15.17 23.52
CA ASP A 166 31.06 15.07 24.64
C ASP A 166 31.25 13.59 25.02
N PRO A 167 32.47 13.02 24.88
CA PRO A 167 32.72 11.62 25.19
C PRO A 167 32.36 11.19 26.62
N GLU A 168 32.44 12.11 27.59
CA GLU A 168 32.15 11.82 28.99
C GLU A 168 30.64 11.76 29.26
N ARG A 169 29.83 12.40 28.42
CA ARG A 169 28.36 12.49 28.54
C ARG A 169 27.61 11.58 27.55
N MET A 170 28.30 10.68 26.88
CA MET A 170 27.68 9.68 25.99
C MET A 170 27.13 8.46 26.76
N GLU A 171 27.26 8.42 28.10
CA GLU A 171 26.61 7.40 28.92
C GLU A 171 25.07 7.56 28.84
N GLY A 172 24.36 6.46 28.60
CA GLY A 172 22.91 6.47 28.33
C GLY A 172 22.53 6.54 26.84
N PHE A 173 23.46 6.90 25.95
CA PHE A 173 23.24 6.88 24.51
C PHE A 173 23.74 5.58 23.85
N SER A 174 23.40 5.40 22.56
CA SER A 174 23.80 4.23 21.78
C SER A 174 25.32 4.01 21.80
N PRO A 175 25.81 2.77 22.02
CA PRO A 175 27.24 2.49 22.01
C PRO A 175 27.80 2.59 20.59
N ILE A 176 29.02 3.12 20.46
CA ILE A 176 29.78 3.08 19.21
C ILE A 176 30.50 1.73 19.15
N ILE A 177 30.20 0.92 18.14
CA ILE A 177 30.72 -0.44 18.02
C ILE A 177 31.76 -0.47 16.89
N GLY A 178 32.99 -0.86 17.20
CA GLY A 178 34.06 -1.01 16.20
C GLY A 178 33.85 -2.21 15.26
N ALA A 179 34.64 -2.28 14.19
CA ALA A 179 34.56 -3.37 13.21
C ALA A 179 34.89 -4.76 13.81
N ASP A 180 35.57 -4.78 14.97
CA ASP A 180 35.89 -5.98 15.76
C ASP A 180 34.79 -6.36 16.78
N GLY A 181 33.75 -5.51 16.91
CA GLY A 181 32.65 -5.68 17.86
C GLY A 181 32.94 -5.13 19.25
N GLU A 182 34.07 -4.45 19.48
CA GLU A 182 34.36 -3.78 20.75
C GLU A 182 33.62 -2.44 20.86
N ASN A 183 33.25 -2.05 22.08
CA ASN A 183 32.69 -0.72 22.33
C ASN A 183 33.82 0.31 22.34
N LEU A 184 33.74 1.29 21.44
CA LEU A 184 34.66 2.41 21.31
C LEU A 184 34.06 3.66 21.95
N SER A 185 34.93 4.57 22.41
CA SER A 185 34.54 5.91 22.83
C SER A 185 35.03 6.96 21.84
N LEU A 186 34.31 8.08 21.72
CA LEU A 186 34.83 9.27 21.04
C LEU A 186 36.12 9.77 21.71
N GLY A 187 36.28 9.57 23.02
CA GLY A 187 37.47 9.96 23.78
C GLY A 187 38.72 9.16 23.42
N ASP A 188 38.56 8.03 22.72
CA ASP A 188 39.69 7.26 22.22
C ASP A 188 40.39 7.97 21.05
N LEU A 189 39.69 8.82 20.30
CA LEU A 189 40.20 9.51 19.12
C LEU A 189 41.30 10.51 19.48
N ARG A 190 42.43 10.44 18.77
CA ARG A 190 43.48 11.46 18.88
C ARG A 190 43.15 12.66 18.00
N SER A 191 43.83 13.78 18.21
CA SER A 191 43.71 14.95 17.34
C SER A 191 43.95 14.58 15.87
N GLY A 192 42.96 14.83 15.02
CA GLY A 192 42.97 14.50 13.59
C GLY A 192 42.56 13.07 13.24
N GLU A 193 42.10 12.26 14.20
CA GLU A 193 41.48 10.96 13.96
C GLU A 193 39.95 11.07 13.97
N VAL A 194 39.29 10.24 13.17
CA VAL A 194 37.82 10.20 13.04
C VAL A 194 37.32 8.77 12.94
N TYR A 195 36.07 8.53 13.31
CA TYR A 195 35.36 7.30 12.94
C TYR A 195 34.46 7.57 11.74
N LEU A 196 34.37 6.58 10.86
CA LEU A 196 33.39 6.56 9.78
C LEU A 196 32.42 5.42 10.01
N ASN A 197 31.15 5.60 9.67
CA ASN A 197 30.23 4.47 9.67
C ASN A 197 30.45 3.56 8.45
N GLU A 198 29.82 2.39 8.45
CA GLU A 198 29.97 1.39 7.39
C GLU A 198 29.61 1.95 6.00
N LYS A 199 28.58 2.80 5.90
CA LYS A 199 28.12 3.39 4.64
C LYS A 199 29.14 4.38 4.07
N ALA A 200 29.57 5.36 4.87
CA ALA A 200 30.60 6.32 4.45
C ALA A 200 31.91 5.63 4.05
N ALA A 201 32.32 4.60 4.80
CA ALA A 201 33.52 3.84 4.48
C ALA A 201 33.40 3.08 3.14
N LYS A 202 32.22 2.53 2.84
CA LYS A 202 31.94 1.80 1.60
C LYS A 202 31.90 2.72 0.38
N GLU A 203 31.21 3.86 0.47
CA GLU A 203 31.09 4.85 -0.62
C GLU A 203 32.46 5.46 -0.96
N LEU A 204 33.20 5.89 0.05
CA LEU A 204 34.55 6.42 -0.10
C LEU A 204 35.59 5.33 -0.44
N ARG A 205 35.24 4.04 -0.28
CA ARG A 205 36.12 2.87 -0.43
C ARG A 205 37.36 2.94 0.45
N VAL A 206 37.21 3.45 1.67
CA VAL A 206 38.28 3.63 2.66
C VAL A 206 38.17 2.59 3.77
N ALA A 207 39.30 2.28 4.40
CA ALA A 207 39.38 1.42 5.57
C ALA A 207 40.10 2.11 6.74
N ALA A 208 40.08 1.46 7.91
CA ALA A 208 40.84 1.89 9.07
C ALA A 208 42.32 2.15 8.70
N GLY A 209 42.80 3.34 9.02
CA GLY A 209 44.16 3.82 8.76
C GLY A 209 44.29 4.77 7.55
N ASP A 210 43.30 4.83 6.66
CA ASP A 210 43.29 5.70 5.48
C ASP A 210 43.12 7.18 5.85
N ARG A 211 43.39 8.06 4.88
CA ARG A 211 43.25 9.52 5.04
C ARG A 211 42.09 10.04 4.22
N VAL A 212 41.29 10.88 4.86
CA VAL A 212 40.18 11.61 4.25
C VAL A 212 40.37 13.11 4.46
N LEU A 213 39.77 13.91 3.60
CA LEU A 213 39.67 15.36 3.73
C LEU A 213 38.24 15.70 4.09
N VAL A 214 38.05 16.46 5.17
CA VAL A 214 36.76 16.91 5.67
C VAL A 214 36.54 18.37 5.27
N PHE A 215 35.39 18.66 4.66
CA PHE A 215 34.98 20.01 4.24
C PHE A 215 33.73 20.40 5.02
N ALA A 216 33.88 21.39 5.91
CA ALA A 216 32.81 21.89 6.78
C ALA A 216 32.55 23.38 6.51
N GLY A 217 32.26 23.74 5.25
CA GLY A 217 32.06 25.14 4.85
C GLY A 217 33.33 26.00 4.79
N GLY A 218 34.49 25.36 4.67
CA GLY A 218 35.80 26.02 4.68
C GLY A 218 36.91 25.17 4.07
N PRO A 219 38.19 25.50 4.34
CA PRO A 219 39.32 24.75 3.77
C PRO A 219 39.30 23.27 4.19
N ALA A 220 39.88 22.42 3.36
CA ALA A 220 39.98 20.99 3.63
C ALA A 220 40.75 20.69 4.93
N HIS A 221 40.14 19.95 5.85
CA HIS A 221 40.79 19.47 7.07
C HIS A 221 41.22 18.00 6.90
N PRO A 222 42.53 17.70 6.93
CA PRO A 222 43.00 16.32 6.81
C PRO A 222 42.68 15.53 8.07
N ALA A 223 42.02 14.39 7.89
CA ALA A 223 41.66 13.48 8.96
C ALA A 223 42.11 12.05 8.63
N ARG A 224 42.32 11.24 9.66
CA ARG A 224 42.66 9.83 9.52
C ARG A 224 41.54 8.96 10.06
N VAL A 225 41.07 8.02 9.26
CA VAL A 225 40.07 7.04 9.69
C VAL A 225 40.72 6.14 10.72
N ARG A 226 40.27 6.19 11.96
CA ARG A 226 40.79 5.30 13.02
C ARG A 226 40.18 3.91 12.89
N ASP A 227 38.86 3.86 12.77
CA ASP A 227 38.09 2.64 12.60
C ASP A 227 36.80 2.91 11.82
N VAL A 228 36.20 1.83 11.30
CA VAL A 228 34.86 1.84 10.73
C VAL A 228 33.90 1.31 11.80
N VAL A 229 32.89 2.09 12.14
CA VAL A 229 32.02 1.84 13.30
C VAL A 229 30.57 1.64 12.91
N ARG A 230 29.80 0.98 13.77
CA ARG A 230 28.34 1.03 13.77
C ARG A 230 27.89 1.91 14.92
N PHE A 231 27.06 2.90 14.62
CA PHE A 231 26.46 3.79 15.59
C PHE A 231 25.05 4.12 15.11
N ASP A 232 24.07 3.72 15.92
CA ASP A 232 22.65 3.89 15.64
C ASP A 232 22.16 5.06 16.50
N GLY A 233 22.16 6.29 15.98
CA GLY A 233 21.77 7.46 16.78
C GLY A 233 21.90 8.79 16.07
N ALA A 234 21.14 9.81 16.51
CA ALA A 234 21.30 11.20 16.08
C ALA A 234 21.33 11.42 14.56
N GLY A 235 20.62 10.61 13.78
CA GLY A 235 20.52 10.74 12.33
C GLY A 235 21.69 10.13 11.54
N THR A 236 22.54 9.29 12.15
CA THR A 236 23.70 8.66 11.47
C THR A 236 23.36 7.39 10.69
N ALA A 237 22.10 7.24 10.25
CA ALA A 237 21.64 6.10 9.44
C ALA A 237 22.29 6.11 8.03
N ASP A 238 22.50 7.29 7.48
CA ASP A 238 23.25 7.50 6.24
C ASP A 238 24.75 7.66 6.48
N ALA A 239 25.55 7.94 5.44
CA ALA A 239 26.98 8.16 5.57
C ALA A 239 27.30 9.13 6.72
N ALA A 240 28.09 8.69 7.70
CA ALA A 240 28.36 9.45 8.91
C ALA A 240 29.83 9.47 9.31
N LEU A 241 30.23 10.60 9.89
CA LEU A 241 31.53 10.91 10.46
C LEU A 241 31.34 11.23 11.94
N LEU A 242 32.01 10.49 12.82
CA LEU A 242 31.96 10.74 14.26
C LEU A 242 33.28 11.31 14.77
N VAL A 243 33.17 12.41 15.54
CA VAL A 243 34.31 13.12 16.14
C VAL A 243 33.99 13.60 17.56
N PRO A 244 34.99 13.88 18.42
CA PRO A 244 34.74 14.50 19.71
C PRO A 244 34.18 15.92 19.56
N LEU A 245 33.35 16.36 20.50
CA LEU A 245 32.73 17.70 20.47
C LEU A 245 33.75 18.83 20.26
N GLU A 246 34.86 18.83 21.01
CA GLU A 246 35.92 19.84 20.90
C GLU A 246 36.52 19.91 19.47
N ALA A 247 36.64 18.77 18.80
CA ALA A 247 37.19 18.71 17.44
C ALA A 247 36.22 19.33 16.42
N ALA A 248 34.92 19.08 16.58
CA ALA A 248 33.89 19.70 15.76
C ALA A 248 33.78 21.21 16.03
N GLN A 249 33.80 21.64 17.29
CA GLN A 249 33.82 23.06 17.67
C GLN A 249 34.99 23.81 17.00
N GLN A 250 36.19 23.21 16.96
CA GLN A 250 37.33 23.79 16.26
C GLN A 250 37.15 23.78 14.74
N LEU A 251 36.57 22.71 14.18
CA LEU A 251 36.31 22.56 12.75
C LEU A 251 35.36 23.64 12.22
N PHE A 252 34.30 23.94 12.98
CA PHE A 252 33.31 24.98 12.64
C PHE A 252 33.71 26.39 13.14
N GLY A 253 34.71 26.51 14.01
CA GLY A 253 35.16 27.80 14.55
C GLY A 253 34.31 28.36 15.69
N HIS A 254 33.60 27.49 16.41
CA HIS A 254 32.64 27.80 17.47
C HIS A 254 33.01 27.10 18.80
N PRO A 255 34.12 27.50 19.47
CA PRO A 255 34.56 26.88 20.72
C PRO A 255 33.59 27.18 21.88
N GLY A 256 33.19 26.15 22.63
CA GLY A 256 32.23 26.27 23.74
C GLY A 256 30.78 26.46 23.32
N GLU A 257 30.47 26.25 22.03
CA GLU A 257 29.11 26.30 21.53
C GLU A 257 28.71 24.94 20.91
N ILE A 258 27.42 24.66 20.87
CA ILE A 258 26.80 23.42 20.37
C ILE A 258 25.61 23.76 19.46
N ARG A 259 25.06 22.78 18.73
CA ARG A 259 23.86 22.99 17.88
C ARG A 259 22.59 22.41 18.50
N ALA A 260 22.72 21.41 19.35
CA ALA A 260 21.59 20.80 20.05
C ALA A 260 22.02 20.19 21.38
N VAL A 261 21.09 20.07 22.31
CA VAL A 261 21.19 19.18 23.47
C VAL A 261 20.32 17.97 23.19
N LEU A 262 20.91 16.79 23.24
CA LEU A 262 20.21 15.51 23.08
C LEU A 262 19.87 14.96 24.46
N VAL A 263 18.67 14.42 24.61
CA VAL A 263 18.18 13.81 25.85
C VAL A 263 17.76 12.37 25.54
N SER A 264 18.19 11.44 26.38
CA SER A 264 17.81 10.03 26.32
C SER A 264 16.94 9.66 27.50
N ASN A 265 15.72 9.22 27.23
CA ASN A 265 14.77 8.85 28.28
C ASN A 265 15.03 7.44 28.77
N ARG A 266 14.65 7.22 30.03
CA ARG A 266 14.76 5.90 30.64
C ARG A 266 13.80 4.90 30.02
N GLY A 267 14.34 3.83 29.44
CA GLY A 267 13.53 2.77 28.87
C GLY A 267 14.26 1.96 27.83
N ASP A 268 13.52 1.09 27.14
CA ASP A 268 13.94 0.64 25.82
C ASP A 268 13.52 1.69 24.77
N ALA A 269 13.95 1.51 23.53
CA ALA A 269 13.74 2.48 22.47
C ALA A 269 12.27 2.91 22.24
N PHE A 270 11.29 2.11 22.67
CA PHE A 270 9.87 2.47 22.64
C PHE A 270 9.32 2.99 23.97
N GLY A 271 9.87 2.52 25.09
CA GLY A 271 9.54 2.98 26.44
C GLY A 271 10.00 4.42 26.69
N GLY A 272 11.19 4.79 26.18
CA GLY A 272 11.71 6.17 26.24
C GLY A 272 10.78 7.18 25.56
N ALA A 273 10.33 6.87 24.35
CA ALA A 273 9.40 7.71 23.59
C ALA A 273 8.02 7.90 24.28
N ALA A 274 7.61 6.95 25.14
CA ALA A 274 6.36 7.08 25.91
C ALA A 274 6.49 8.11 27.04
N LEU A 275 7.70 8.36 27.55
CA LEU A 275 7.99 9.36 28.58
C LEU A 275 8.19 10.77 28.00
N SER A 276 8.36 10.90 26.68
CA SER A 276 8.65 12.17 26.03
C SER A 276 7.65 13.28 26.33
N GLY A 277 6.37 12.95 26.54
CA GLY A 277 5.36 13.94 26.92
C GLY A 277 5.51 14.47 28.36
N GLU A 278 6.03 13.67 29.29
CA GLU A 278 6.30 14.10 30.66
C GLU A 278 7.62 14.89 30.73
N VAL A 279 8.65 14.40 30.02
CA VAL A 279 9.98 15.03 29.97
C VAL A 279 9.93 16.38 29.26
N SER A 280 9.24 16.48 28.12
CA SER A 280 9.07 17.75 27.41
C SER A 280 8.34 18.79 28.27
N ALA A 281 7.30 18.41 29.02
CA ALA A 281 6.59 19.31 29.91
C ALA A 281 7.46 19.90 31.04
N ILE A 282 8.51 19.18 31.46
CA ILE A 282 9.49 19.65 32.45
C ILE A 282 10.53 20.57 31.79
N LEU A 283 10.95 20.27 30.57
CA LEU A 283 12.00 20.99 29.84
C LEU A 283 11.50 22.27 29.16
N GLU A 284 10.24 22.31 28.74
CA GLU A 284 9.64 23.41 27.97
C GLU A 284 9.82 24.79 28.64
N PRO A 285 9.61 24.96 29.96
CA PRO A 285 9.81 26.25 30.62
C PRO A 285 11.27 26.71 30.57
N VAL A 286 12.22 25.79 30.82
CA VAL A 286 13.66 26.08 30.87
C VAL A 286 14.23 26.37 29.48
N ALA A 287 13.77 25.62 28.47
CA ALA A 287 14.07 25.86 27.07
C ALA A 287 13.50 27.21 26.61
N SER A 288 12.23 27.49 26.91
CA SER A 288 11.54 28.73 26.52
C SER A 288 12.18 29.99 27.10
N GLU A 289 12.64 29.95 28.36
CA GLU A 289 13.36 31.06 29.01
C GLU A 289 14.66 31.43 28.28
N ARG A 290 15.29 30.44 27.64
CA ARG A 290 16.55 30.59 26.88
C ARG A 290 16.32 30.80 25.38
N GLY A 291 15.07 30.91 24.94
CA GLY A 291 14.73 31.07 23.51
C GLY A 291 14.89 29.77 22.70
N LEU A 292 14.85 28.62 23.36
CA LEU A 292 14.97 27.28 22.78
C LEU A 292 13.59 26.61 22.67
N GLU A 293 13.55 25.47 22.00
CA GLU A 293 12.37 24.62 21.82
C GLU A 293 12.73 23.17 22.12
N VAL A 294 11.84 22.46 22.78
CA VAL A 294 11.97 21.02 23.03
C VAL A 294 11.18 20.29 21.95
N GLN A 295 11.80 19.33 21.28
CA GLN A 295 11.14 18.51 20.29
C GLN A 295 11.22 17.04 20.65
N THR A 296 10.09 16.34 20.50
CA THR A 296 9.94 14.92 20.82
C THR A 296 10.25 14.05 19.61
N VAL A 297 11.45 14.22 19.05
CA VAL A 297 11.87 13.67 17.74
C VAL A 297 11.58 12.17 17.59
N LYS A 298 11.84 11.35 18.63
CA LYS A 298 11.60 9.90 18.54
C LYS A 298 10.12 9.55 18.60
N LYS A 299 9.36 10.24 19.45
CA LYS A 299 7.91 10.05 19.55
C LYS A 299 7.21 10.43 18.25
N ASP A 300 7.57 11.59 17.69
CA ASP A 300 6.98 12.10 16.45
C ASP A 300 7.35 11.20 15.26
N ALA A 301 8.61 10.75 15.17
CA ALA A 301 9.04 9.77 14.17
C ALA A 301 8.30 8.43 14.28
N ILE A 302 7.98 7.96 15.50
CA ILE A 302 7.16 6.75 15.71
C ILE A 302 5.72 6.98 15.27
N GLU A 303 5.12 8.15 15.57
CA GLU A 303 3.76 8.49 15.17
C GLU A 303 3.63 8.57 13.63
N ASP A 304 4.60 9.21 12.97
CA ASP A 304 4.71 9.26 11.51
C ASP A 304 4.93 7.87 10.90
N ALA A 305 5.80 7.06 11.50
CA ALA A 305 6.04 5.68 11.10
C ALA A 305 4.78 4.82 11.23
N ASP A 306 3.98 5.01 12.28
CA ASP A 306 2.71 4.31 12.47
C ASP A 306 1.65 4.76 11.45
N ALA A 307 1.62 6.05 11.08
CA ALA A 307 0.74 6.56 10.03
C ALA A 307 1.13 6.01 8.64
N ALA A 308 2.42 6.05 8.29
CA ALA A 308 2.94 5.47 7.05
C ALA A 308 2.72 3.95 7.00
N GLY A 309 3.01 3.25 8.10
CA GLY A 309 2.74 1.82 8.26
C GLY A 309 1.26 1.46 8.08
N ALA A 310 0.35 2.28 8.61
CA ALA A 310 -1.09 2.11 8.43
C ALA A 310 -1.51 2.22 6.96
N ALA A 311 -0.92 3.13 6.18
CA ALA A 311 -1.17 3.24 4.75
C ALA A 311 -0.77 1.95 4.01
N PHE A 312 0.42 1.40 4.28
CA PHE A 312 0.88 0.12 3.73
C PHE A 312 -0.07 -1.04 4.10
N ILE A 313 -0.53 -1.11 5.35
CA ILE A 313 -1.52 -2.13 5.77
C ILE A 313 -2.84 -1.96 5.00
N ALA A 314 -3.34 -0.74 4.86
CA ALA A 314 -4.58 -0.44 4.14
C ALA A 314 -4.51 -0.93 2.69
N PHE A 315 -3.36 -0.78 2.03
CA PHE A 315 -3.12 -1.33 0.70
C PHE A 315 -3.26 -2.86 0.64
N PHE A 316 -2.49 -3.59 1.46
CA PHE A 316 -2.49 -5.06 1.41
C PHE A 316 -3.84 -5.66 1.82
N THR A 317 -4.54 -5.03 2.76
CA THR A 317 -5.87 -5.46 3.19
C THR A 317 -6.95 -5.17 2.13
N THR A 318 -6.81 -4.07 1.38
CA THR A 318 -7.70 -3.72 0.27
C THR A 318 -7.61 -4.74 -0.87
N PHE A 319 -6.41 -4.97 -1.42
CA PHE A 319 -6.22 -6.01 -2.44
C PHE A 319 -6.46 -7.42 -1.85
N GLY A 320 -6.17 -7.59 -0.55
CA GLY A 320 -6.58 -8.68 0.33
C GLY A 320 -8.01 -9.11 0.15
N THR A 321 -8.93 -8.15 0.19
CA THR A 321 -10.36 -8.42 0.27
C THR A 321 -10.89 -9.16 -0.96
N PHE A 322 -10.33 -8.93 -2.15
CA PHE A 322 -10.70 -9.68 -3.35
C PHE A 322 -10.30 -11.16 -3.26
N SER A 323 -9.09 -11.42 -2.76
CA SER A 323 -8.59 -12.77 -2.52
C SER A 323 -9.38 -13.47 -1.40
N ILE A 324 -9.76 -12.73 -0.36
CA ILE A 324 -10.64 -13.22 0.73
C ILE A 324 -12.03 -13.55 0.17
N ALA A 325 -12.63 -12.69 -0.66
CA ALA A 325 -13.92 -12.93 -1.29
C ALA A 325 -13.90 -14.19 -2.18
N ALA A 326 -12.83 -14.39 -2.96
CA ALA A 326 -12.59 -15.61 -3.72
C ALA A 326 -12.51 -16.84 -2.80
N GLY A 327 -11.79 -16.74 -1.67
CA GLY A 327 -11.69 -17.77 -0.64
C GLY A 327 -13.04 -18.15 -0.01
N ILE A 328 -13.85 -17.16 0.37
CA ILE A 328 -15.22 -17.37 0.87
C ILE A 328 -16.05 -18.14 -0.15
N LEU A 329 -15.96 -17.77 -1.42
CA LEU A 329 -16.71 -18.41 -2.49
C LEU A 329 -16.28 -19.88 -2.68
N LEU A 330 -14.97 -20.16 -2.55
CA LEU A 330 -14.43 -21.52 -2.54
C LEU A 330 -14.95 -22.34 -1.35
N ILE A 331 -14.88 -21.80 -0.13
CA ILE A 331 -15.39 -22.44 1.10
C ILE A 331 -16.87 -22.81 0.91
N PHE A 332 -17.67 -21.84 0.47
CA PHE A 332 -19.09 -22.02 0.22
C PHE A 332 -19.33 -23.14 -0.81
N LEU A 333 -18.55 -23.16 -1.89
CA LEU A 333 -18.66 -24.18 -2.92
C LEU A 333 -18.38 -25.59 -2.39
N ILE A 334 -17.35 -25.73 -1.56
CA ILE A 334 -16.94 -27.00 -0.97
C ILE A 334 -18.04 -27.56 -0.07
N PHE A 335 -18.65 -26.73 0.77
CA PHE A 335 -19.67 -27.15 1.74
C PHE A 335 -21.03 -27.43 1.10
N VAL A 336 -21.47 -26.59 0.17
CA VAL A 336 -22.68 -26.87 -0.62
C VAL A 336 -22.56 -28.22 -1.33
N MET A 337 -21.37 -28.51 -1.86
CA MET A 337 -21.12 -29.77 -2.56
C MET A 337 -21.02 -30.97 -1.61
N LEU A 338 -20.42 -30.81 -0.43
CA LEU A 338 -20.40 -31.86 0.60
C LEU A 338 -21.81 -32.27 1.00
N ALA A 339 -22.69 -31.30 1.15
CA ALA A 339 -24.07 -31.54 1.53
C ALA A 339 -24.88 -32.17 0.38
N ALA A 340 -24.60 -31.79 -0.87
CA ALA A 340 -25.18 -32.41 -2.06
C ALA A 340 -24.80 -33.89 -2.21
N GLU A 341 -23.55 -34.25 -1.91
CA GLU A 341 -23.08 -35.65 -1.98
C GLU A 341 -23.76 -36.59 -0.98
N ARG A 342 -24.24 -36.04 0.13
CA ARG A 342 -24.87 -36.81 1.22
C ARG A 342 -26.39 -36.77 1.16
N ARG A 343 -26.97 -36.24 0.08
CA ARG A 343 -28.43 -36.12 -0.10
C ARG A 343 -29.19 -37.40 0.23
N GLY A 344 -28.75 -38.55 -0.31
CA GLY A 344 -29.37 -39.85 -0.03
C GLY A 344 -29.27 -40.24 1.46
N GLU A 345 -28.08 -40.10 2.06
CA GLU A 345 -27.85 -40.40 3.48
C GLU A 345 -28.73 -39.51 4.39
N LEU A 346 -28.86 -38.23 4.06
CA LEU A 346 -29.68 -37.26 4.80
C LEU A 346 -31.17 -37.51 4.61
N GLY A 347 -31.59 -37.92 3.42
CA GLY A 347 -32.96 -38.34 3.12
C GLY A 347 -33.35 -39.56 3.95
N ILE A 348 -32.49 -40.57 4.00
CA ILE A 348 -32.69 -41.79 4.82
C ILE A 348 -32.71 -41.42 6.31
N ALA A 349 -31.76 -40.62 6.78
CA ALA A 349 -31.73 -40.17 8.17
C ALA A 349 -33.02 -39.45 8.56
N ARG A 350 -33.58 -38.61 7.68
CA ARG A 350 -34.86 -37.91 7.92
C ARG A 350 -36.06 -38.84 7.83
N ALA A 351 -36.03 -39.85 6.97
CA ALA A 351 -37.08 -40.87 6.91
C ALA A 351 -37.13 -41.71 8.19
N ILE A 352 -35.99 -41.94 8.84
CA ILE A 352 -35.87 -42.66 10.12
C ILE A 352 -36.23 -41.75 11.33
N GLY A 353 -36.50 -40.45 11.12
CA GLY A 353 -37.03 -39.56 12.15
C GLY A 353 -36.11 -38.41 12.59
N THR A 354 -34.94 -38.21 11.96
CA THR A 354 -34.12 -37.03 12.28
C THR A 354 -34.82 -35.73 11.85
N ARG A 355 -34.75 -34.70 12.70
CA ARG A 355 -35.31 -33.37 12.43
C ARG A 355 -34.35 -32.56 11.55
N ARG A 356 -34.86 -31.51 10.89
CA ARG A 356 -34.02 -30.60 10.07
C ARG A 356 -32.88 -29.97 10.88
N GLY A 357 -33.15 -29.62 12.15
CA GLY A 357 -32.13 -29.12 13.08
C GLY A 357 -30.98 -30.10 13.32
N HIS A 358 -31.29 -31.40 13.49
CA HIS A 358 -30.26 -32.43 13.70
C HIS A 358 -29.35 -32.61 12.47
N LEU A 359 -29.88 -32.36 11.27
CA LEU A 359 -29.04 -32.36 10.06
C LEU A 359 -28.09 -31.17 10.05
N VAL A 360 -28.59 -29.97 10.37
CA VAL A 360 -27.76 -28.77 10.45
C VAL A 360 -26.66 -28.96 11.50
N GLU A 361 -27.01 -29.43 12.70
CA GLU A 361 -26.06 -29.73 13.77
C GLU A 361 -24.97 -30.71 13.33
N MET A 362 -25.34 -31.82 12.65
CA MET A 362 -24.36 -32.80 12.17
C MET A 362 -23.37 -32.19 11.16
N PHE A 363 -23.84 -31.31 10.27
CA PHE A 363 -22.96 -30.61 9.33
C PHE A 363 -22.12 -29.54 9.99
N THR A 364 -22.68 -28.81 10.96
CA THR A 364 -21.93 -27.80 11.72
C THR A 364 -20.83 -28.46 12.54
N PHE A 365 -21.06 -29.63 13.16
CA PHE A 365 -20.01 -30.39 13.86
C PHE A 365 -18.91 -30.86 12.92
N GLU A 366 -19.29 -31.40 11.76
CA GLU A 366 -18.32 -31.86 10.77
C GLU A 366 -17.52 -30.69 10.17
N GLY A 367 -18.20 -29.58 9.86
CA GLY A 367 -17.57 -28.36 9.38
C GLY A 367 -16.61 -27.77 10.40
N ALA A 368 -17.03 -27.63 11.66
CA ALA A 368 -16.19 -27.13 12.76
C ALA A 368 -14.93 -27.97 12.95
N ALA A 369 -15.02 -29.29 12.80
CA ALA A 369 -13.85 -30.17 12.90
C ALA A 369 -12.83 -29.95 11.77
N TYR A 370 -13.28 -29.75 10.53
CA TYR A 370 -12.38 -29.41 9.42
C TYR A 370 -11.82 -28.00 9.54
N ASP A 371 -12.66 -27.07 9.97
CA ASP A 371 -12.39 -25.64 10.01
C ASP A 371 -11.33 -25.29 11.06
N LEU A 372 -11.45 -25.80 12.30
CA LEU A 372 -10.43 -25.58 13.33
C LEU A 372 -9.04 -26.06 12.88
N ALA A 373 -8.97 -27.26 12.29
CA ALA A 373 -7.71 -27.80 11.78
C ALA A 373 -7.16 -26.98 10.60
N ALA A 374 -8.04 -26.59 9.68
CA ALA A 374 -7.68 -25.80 8.51
C ALA A 374 -7.23 -24.38 8.88
N ALA A 375 -7.88 -23.74 9.85
CA ALA A 375 -7.59 -22.39 10.27
C ALA A 375 -6.25 -22.28 11.01
N VAL A 376 -5.90 -23.25 11.88
CA VAL A 376 -4.57 -23.29 12.51
C VAL A 376 -3.47 -23.43 11.46
N VAL A 377 -3.60 -24.41 10.57
CA VAL A 377 -2.59 -24.63 9.51
C VAL A 377 -2.56 -23.45 8.54
N GLY A 378 -3.72 -22.88 8.22
CA GLY A 378 -3.85 -21.73 7.34
C GLY A 378 -3.20 -20.48 7.91
N ALA A 379 -3.37 -20.19 9.20
CA ALA A 379 -2.72 -19.05 9.84
C ALA A 379 -1.18 -19.19 9.81
N LEU A 380 -0.66 -20.38 10.12
CA LEU A 380 0.78 -20.66 10.07
C LEU A 380 1.35 -20.59 8.64
N LEU A 381 0.63 -21.15 7.65
CA LEU A 381 1.03 -21.04 6.25
C LEU A 381 0.92 -19.61 5.74
N GLY A 382 -0.03 -18.82 6.23
CA GLY A 382 -0.14 -17.40 5.87
C GLY A 382 1.08 -16.62 6.32
N ALA A 383 1.55 -16.84 7.56
CA ALA A 383 2.81 -16.26 8.03
C ALA A 383 4.01 -16.71 7.18
N LEU A 384 4.06 -17.98 6.77
CA LEU A 384 5.11 -18.49 5.88
C LEU A 384 5.05 -17.87 4.47
N VAL A 385 3.85 -17.64 3.93
CA VAL A 385 3.66 -16.93 2.66
C VAL A 385 4.09 -15.48 2.78
N ALA A 386 3.77 -14.81 3.89
CA ALA A 386 4.24 -13.45 4.17
C ALA A 386 5.77 -13.40 4.23
N LEU A 387 6.42 -14.38 4.88
CA LEU A 387 7.88 -14.50 4.89
C LEU A 387 8.45 -14.66 3.48
N GLY A 388 7.85 -15.50 2.64
CA GLY A 388 8.25 -15.64 1.24
C GLY A 388 8.06 -14.35 0.43
N MET A 389 6.99 -13.60 0.73
CA MET A 389 6.75 -12.28 0.13
C MET A 389 7.80 -11.27 0.57
N VAL A 390 8.17 -11.26 1.85
CA VAL A 390 9.23 -10.41 2.41
C VAL A 390 10.58 -10.72 1.77
N MET A 391 10.91 -11.98 1.50
CA MET A 391 12.14 -12.32 0.74
C MET A 391 12.11 -11.76 -0.68
N VAL A 392 10.96 -11.79 -1.34
CA VAL A 392 10.79 -11.16 -2.66
C VAL A 392 10.88 -9.64 -2.56
N MET A 393 10.35 -9.05 -1.49
CA MET A 393 10.49 -7.61 -1.21
C MET A 393 11.95 -7.25 -1.01
N ALA A 394 12.64 -7.91 -0.07
CA ALA A 394 14.02 -7.65 0.28
C ALA A 394 14.96 -7.85 -0.92
N SER A 395 14.70 -8.82 -1.81
CA SER A 395 15.50 -8.99 -3.03
C SER A 395 15.15 -8.00 -4.15
N ALA A 396 13.94 -7.43 -4.16
CA ALA A 396 13.53 -6.45 -5.15
C ALA A 396 13.94 -5.03 -4.77
N PHE A 397 13.94 -4.69 -3.48
CA PHE A 397 14.50 -3.45 -2.94
C PHE A 397 16.04 -3.56 -2.80
N GLY A 398 16.57 -4.68 -2.31
CA GLY A 398 18.00 -4.86 -2.01
C GLY A 398 18.95 -5.07 -3.20
N ALA A 399 18.50 -4.88 -4.44
CA ALA A 399 19.40 -4.84 -5.61
C ALA A 399 19.77 -3.41 -6.04
N ALA A 400 19.03 -2.39 -5.56
CA ALA A 400 19.28 -0.97 -5.81
C ALA A 400 19.41 -0.18 -4.50
N ASP A 401 18.56 -0.45 -3.49
CA ASP A 401 18.46 0.35 -2.26
C ASP A 401 19.09 -0.32 -1.02
N ALA A 402 19.84 -1.43 -1.19
CA ALA A 402 20.54 -2.08 -0.06
C ALA A 402 21.55 -1.15 0.62
N ASP A 403 21.91 -0.04 -0.04
CA ASP A 403 22.82 0.98 0.48
C ASP A 403 22.07 2.10 1.23
N GLU A 404 20.73 2.15 1.23
CA GLU A 404 19.91 3.18 1.90
C GLU A 404 19.32 2.76 3.28
N GLY A 405 19.84 1.70 3.91
CA GLY A 405 19.48 1.37 5.31
C GLY A 405 18.07 0.79 5.54
N PHE A 406 17.17 0.79 4.55
CA PHE A 406 15.83 0.18 4.68
C PHE A 406 15.87 -1.35 4.59
N GLN A 407 16.22 -2.02 5.69
CA GLN A 407 16.22 -3.48 5.78
C GLN A 407 14.86 -4.02 6.21
N ILE A 408 14.21 -4.79 5.35
CA ILE A 408 12.89 -5.36 5.65
C ILE A 408 13.01 -6.46 6.70
N GLU A 409 12.56 -6.16 7.92
CA GLU A 409 12.55 -7.09 9.04
C GLU A 409 11.25 -7.88 9.12
N PHE A 410 11.34 -9.20 9.02
CA PHE A 410 10.17 -10.05 9.15
C PHE A 410 9.61 -10.02 10.58
N ALA A 411 8.47 -9.37 10.75
CA ALA A 411 7.75 -9.30 12.02
C ALA A 411 6.34 -9.90 11.91
N VAL A 412 5.92 -10.59 12.97
CA VAL A 412 4.61 -11.23 13.05
C VAL A 412 3.95 -10.88 14.38
N SER A 413 2.79 -10.22 14.32
CA SER A 413 2.01 -9.97 15.51
C SER A 413 1.14 -11.18 15.87
N ALA A 414 1.20 -11.62 17.14
CA ALA A 414 0.29 -12.64 17.66
C ALA A 414 -1.19 -12.20 17.52
N ARG A 415 -1.47 -10.90 17.63
CA ARG A 415 -2.80 -10.33 17.45
C ARG A 415 -3.31 -10.54 16.03
N SER A 416 -2.51 -10.24 15.01
CA SER A 416 -2.87 -10.40 13.60
C SER A 416 -3.14 -11.86 13.25
N LEU A 417 -2.32 -12.78 13.77
CA LEU A 417 -2.58 -14.23 13.63
C LEU A 417 -3.86 -14.68 14.31
N LEU A 418 -4.17 -14.17 15.51
CA LEU A 418 -5.41 -14.48 16.22
C LEU A 418 -6.63 -13.90 15.49
N ILE A 419 -6.54 -12.69 14.94
CA ILE A 419 -7.58 -12.09 14.10
C ILE A 419 -7.79 -12.95 12.85
N ALA A 420 -6.72 -13.32 12.14
CA ALA A 420 -6.81 -14.16 10.94
C ALA A 420 -7.44 -15.52 11.25
N PHE A 421 -7.04 -16.15 12.35
CA PHE A 421 -7.59 -17.41 12.83
C PHE A 421 -9.08 -17.26 13.18
N ALA A 422 -9.44 -16.28 14.02
CA ALA A 422 -10.82 -16.06 14.47
C ALA A 422 -11.74 -15.68 13.31
N LEU A 423 -11.30 -14.76 12.45
CA LEU A 423 -12.03 -14.36 11.25
C LEU A 423 -12.23 -15.55 10.31
N GLY A 424 -11.17 -16.33 10.07
CA GLY A 424 -11.24 -17.59 9.33
C GLY A 424 -12.33 -18.49 9.88
N VAL A 425 -12.20 -18.93 11.14
CA VAL A 425 -13.15 -19.87 11.76
C VAL A 425 -14.59 -19.34 11.79
N VAL A 426 -14.80 -18.10 12.24
CA VAL A 426 -16.16 -17.53 12.34
C VAL A 426 -16.81 -17.45 10.97
N LEU A 427 -16.08 -17.01 9.95
CA LEU A 427 -16.56 -16.90 8.59
C LEU A 427 -16.88 -18.28 7.99
N THR A 428 -16.00 -19.27 8.18
CA THR A 428 -16.26 -20.62 7.69
C THR A 428 -17.46 -21.24 8.39
N LEU A 429 -17.57 -21.14 9.72
CA LEU A 429 -18.71 -21.65 10.48
C LEU A 429 -20.03 -21.00 10.04
N LEU A 430 -20.03 -19.69 9.78
CA LEU A 430 -21.20 -18.99 9.26
C LEU A 430 -21.58 -19.54 7.88
N VAL A 431 -20.62 -19.67 6.97
CA VAL A 431 -20.84 -20.22 5.62
C VAL A 431 -21.34 -21.68 5.69
N VAL A 432 -20.79 -22.49 6.58
CA VAL A 432 -21.20 -23.88 6.84
C VAL A 432 -22.64 -23.91 7.35
N ALA A 433 -22.96 -23.11 8.37
CA ALA A 433 -24.27 -23.08 8.99
C ALA A 433 -25.35 -22.66 7.97
N VAL A 434 -25.09 -21.61 7.18
CA VAL A 434 -25.98 -21.13 6.12
C VAL A 434 -26.16 -22.20 5.03
N SER A 435 -25.06 -22.84 4.60
CA SER A 435 -25.10 -23.89 3.58
C SER A 435 -25.85 -25.13 4.07
N ALA A 436 -25.59 -25.57 5.30
CA ALA A 436 -26.25 -26.70 5.94
C ALA A 436 -27.75 -26.42 6.15
N TRP A 437 -28.11 -25.22 6.60
CA TRP A 437 -29.49 -24.78 6.71
C TRP A 437 -30.20 -24.85 5.37
N ARG A 438 -29.60 -24.27 4.32
CA ARG A 438 -30.14 -24.31 2.96
C ARG A 438 -30.39 -25.73 2.48
N VAL A 439 -29.47 -26.65 2.76
CA VAL A 439 -29.57 -28.05 2.33
C VAL A 439 -30.58 -28.83 3.17
N SER A 440 -30.75 -28.52 4.46
CA SER A 440 -31.74 -29.18 5.32
C SER A 440 -33.20 -29.05 4.82
N LEU A 441 -33.46 -28.07 3.94
CA LEU A 441 -34.78 -27.77 3.38
C LEU A 441 -35.25 -28.71 2.27
N MET A 442 -34.40 -29.63 1.78
CA MET A 442 -34.75 -30.58 0.71
C MET A 442 -35.89 -31.56 1.13
N THR A 443 -36.64 -32.10 0.18
CA THR A 443 -37.73 -33.06 0.46
C THR A 443 -37.20 -34.50 0.58
N ILE A 444 -37.74 -35.29 1.51
CA ILE A 444 -37.22 -36.62 1.86
C ILE A 444 -37.31 -37.59 0.67
N SER A 445 -38.45 -37.57 -0.04
CA SER A 445 -38.72 -38.47 -1.17
C SER A 445 -37.84 -38.19 -2.39
N THR A 446 -37.51 -36.91 -2.65
CA THR A 446 -36.59 -36.54 -3.75
C THR A 446 -35.15 -36.85 -3.40
N ALA A 447 -34.75 -36.63 -2.13
CA ALA A 447 -33.41 -36.94 -1.65
C ALA A 447 -33.08 -38.44 -1.69
N ILE A 448 -34.04 -39.32 -1.37
CA ILE A 448 -33.85 -40.78 -1.44
C ILE A 448 -33.83 -41.29 -2.89
N ARG A 449 -34.70 -40.73 -3.74
CA ARG A 449 -34.85 -41.18 -5.15
C ARG A 449 -33.96 -40.43 -6.14
N ASN A 450 -33.12 -39.49 -5.67
CA ASN A 450 -32.33 -38.57 -6.51
C ASN A 450 -33.15 -37.90 -7.63
N LEU A 451 -34.42 -37.57 -7.36
CA LEU A 451 -35.30 -36.92 -8.33
C LEU A 451 -35.08 -35.40 -8.30
N PRO A 452 -35.23 -34.70 -9.46
CA PRO A 452 -35.24 -33.23 -9.48
C PRO A 452 -36.30 -32.70 -8.50
N GLU A 453 -35.96 -31.66 -7.73
CA GLU A 453 -36.95 -31.04 -6.85
C GLU A 453 -38.10 -30.46 -7.68
N PRO A 454 -39.37 -30.79 -7.38
CA PRO A 454 -40.49 -30.19 -8.07
C PRO A 454 -40.48 -28.67 -7.83
N PRO A 455 -40.67 -27.82 -8.86
CA PRO A 455 -40.66 -26.38 -8.70
C PRO A 455 -41.82 -25.98 -7.78
N VAL A 456 -41.52 -25.61 -6.53
CA VAL A 456 -42.54 -25.15 -5.59
C VAL A 456 -42.88 -23.69 -5.91
N PRO A 457 -44.11 -23.33 -6.32
CA PRO A 457 -44.48 -21.95 -6.63
C PRO A 457 -44.67 -21.16 -5.33
N ARG A 458 -43.56 -20.73 -4.71
CA ARG A 458 -43.64 -19.89 -3.50
C ARG A 458 -43.72 -18.41 -3.85
N ARG A 459 -44.87 -17.99 -4.41
CA ARG A 459 -45.18 -16.57 -4.74
C ARG A 459 -44.92 -15.64 -3.56
N ARG A 460 -45.38 -16.02 -2.35
CA ARG A 460 -45.19 -15.26 -1.10
C ARG A 460 -43.72 -15.14 -0.69
N ARG A 461 -42.91 -16.20 -0.82
CA ARG A 461 -41.48 -16.15 -0.46
C ARG A 461 -40.68 -15.27 -1.42
N ARG A 462 -41.00 -15.30 -2.71
CA ARG A 462 -40.36 -14.43 -3.71
C ARG A 462 -40.68 -12.96 -3.43
N LEU A 463 -41.92 -12.67 -3.07
CA LEU A 463 -42.36 -11.31 -2.72
C LEU A 463 -41.70 -10.81 -1.43
N VAL A 464 -41.61 -11.64 -0.39
CA VAL A 464 -40.91 -11.26 0.86
C VAL A 464 -39.42 -11.01 0.60
N LEU A 465 -38.73 -11.88 -0.15
CA LEU A 465 -37.33 -11.67 -0.48
C LEU A 465 -37.11 -10.41 -1.32
N ALA A 466 -38.02 -10.13 -2.27
CA ALA A 466 -37.97 -8.93 -3.08
C ALA A 466 -38.16 -7.67 -2.23
N LEU A 467 -39.17 -7.64 -1.36
CA LEU A 467 -39.46 -6.49 -0.52
C LEU A 467 -38.36 -6.25 0.52
N VAL A 468 -37.86 -7.29 1.17
CA VAL A 468 -36.76 -7.16 2.14
C VAL A 468 -35.49 -6.67 1.43
N GLY A 469 -35.13 -7.26 0.30
CA GLY A 469 -33.96 -6.82 -0.47
C GLY A 469 -34.10 -5.39 -1.00
N LEU A 470 -35.30 -5.00 -1.45
CA LEU A 470 -35.61 -3.64 -1.89
C LEU A 470 -35.53 -2.64 -0.73
N LEU A 471 -36.09 -2.98 0.44
CA LEU A 471 -36.04 -2.12 1.63
C LEU A 471 -34.60 -1.93 2.12
N VAL A 472 -33.82 -3.01 2.22
CA VAL A 472 -32.41 -2.93 2.62
C VAL A 472 -31.60 -2.17 1.58
N GLY A 473 -31.80 -2.44 0.30
CA GLY A 473 -31.12 -1.75 -0.80
C GLY A 473 -31.42 -0.25 -0.82
N LEU A 474 -32.69 0.14 -0.70
CA LEU A 474 -33.09 1.55 -0.64
C LEU A 474 -32.61 2.24 0.63
N ALA A 475 -32.62 1.55 1.78
CA ALA A 475 -32.10 2.11 3.03
C ALA A 475 -30.59 2.40 2.94
N LEU A 476 -29.82 1.46 2.38
CA LEU A 476 -28.38 1.66 2.14
C LEU A 476 -28.13 2.75 1.10
N ALA A 477 -28.90 2.78 0.01
CA ALA A 477 -28.78 3.80 -1.02
C ALA A 477 -29.08 5.20 -0.48
N ALA A 478 -30.15 5.33 0.31
CA ALA A 478 -30.51 6.57 0.96
C ALA A 478 -29.46 6.99 2.01
N SER A 479 -28.95 6.06 2.80
CA SER A 479 -27.89 6.31 3.77
C SER A 479 -26.61 6.80 3.10
N GLY A 480 -26.22 6.22 1.96
CA GLY A 480 -25.04 6.65 1.21
C GLY A 480 -25.23 8.02 0.58
N ALA A 481 -26.38 8.27 -0.05
CA ALA A 481 -26.71 9.57 -0.60
C ALA A 481 -26.77 10.67 0.48
N SER A 482 -27.29 10.36 1.68
CA SER A 482 -27.39 11.36 2.77
C SER A 482 -26.07 11.62 3.48
N SER A 483 -25.19 10.62 3.56
CA SER A 483 -23.86 10.76 4.19
C SER A 483 -22.79 11.23 3.21
N GLY A 484 -23.11 11.32 1.92
CA GLY A 484 -22.13 11.64 0.88
C GLY A 484 -21.07 10.54 0.71
N THR A 485 -21.36 9.27 1.05
CA THR A 485 -20.40 8.16 0.94
C THR A 485 -20.78 7.19 -0.17
N ALA A 486 -19.82 6.88 -1.05
CA ALA A 486 -20.08 6.10 -2.25
C ALA A 486 -20.36 4.61 -1.97
N THR A 487 -19.70 4.00 -0.98
CA THR A 487 -19.84 2.57 -0.65
C THR A 487 -21.26 2.11 -0.35
N PRO A 488 -21.96 2.64 0.67
CA PRO A 488 -23.33 2.23 0.97
C PRO A 488 -24.29 2.56 -0.17
N LEU A 489 -24.04 3.65 -0.92
CA LEU A 489 -24.83 4.00 -2.10
C LEU A 489 -24.72 2.94 -3.19
N MET A 490 -23.50 2.61 -3.62
CA MET A 490 -23.24 1.63 -4.68
C MET A 490 -23.76 0.24 -4.31
N LEU A 491 -23.54 -0.19 -3.06
CA LEU A 491 -24.08 -1.45 -2.56
C LEU A 491 -25.61 -1.43 -2.55
N GLY A 492 -26.20 -0.35 -2.05
CA GLY A 492 -27.65 -0.18 -1.94
C GLY A 492 -28.37 -0.22 -3.28
N VAL A 493 -27.86 0.52 -4.27
CA VAL A 493 -28.40 0.52 -5.64
C VAL A 493 -28.26 -0.86 -6.28
N SER A 494 -27.09 -1.50 -6.11
CA SER A 494 -26.87 -2.85 -6.66
C SER A 494 -27.83 -3.88 -6.07
N LEU A 495 -28.04 -3.87 -4.75
CA LEU A 495 -29.00 -4.75 -4.07
C LEU A 495 -30.44 -4.46 -4.49
N THR A 496 -30.79 -3.19 -4.71
CA THR A 496 -32.10 -2.78 -5.22
C THR A 496 -32.34 -3.34 -6.62
N LEU A 497 -31.38 -3.17 -7.54
CA LEU A 497 -31.43 -3.71 -8.90
C LEU A 497 -31.57 -5.24 -8.92
N MET A 498 -30.85 -5.94 -8.06
CA MET A 498 -30.96 -7.40 -7.92
C MET A 498 -32.29 -7.85 -7.31
N SER A 499 -32.89 -7.04 -6.44
CA SER A 499 -34.19 -7.33 -5.80
C SER A 499 -35.36 -7.23 -6.77
N PHE A 500 -35.19 -6.62 -7.94
CA PHE A 500 -36.19 -6.66 -9.01
C PHE A 500 -36.31 -8.02 -9.69
N VAL A 501 -35.31 -8.91 -9.63
CA VAL A 501 -35.39 -10.25 -10.23
C VAL A 501 -36.62 -11.03 -9.76
N PRO A 502 -36.85 -11.22 -8.44
CA PRO A 502 -38.06 -11.90 -7.98
C PRO A 502 -39.35 -11.16 -8.35
N LEU A 503 -39.36 -9.82 -8.45
CA LEU A 503 -40.53 -9.02 -8.89
C LEU A 503 -40.87 -9.24 -10.36
N LEU A 504 -39.89 -9.16 -11.27
CA LEU A 504 -40.09 -9.43 -12.70
C LEU A 504 -40.60 -10.86 -12.93
N ARG A 505 -40.09 -11.82 -12.16
CA ARG A 505 -40.56 -13.21 -12.18
C ARG A 505 -41.97 -13.40 -11.62
N LEU A 506 -42.48 -12.48 -10.80
CA LEU A 506 -43.87 -12.49 -10.33
C LEU A 506 -44.83 -11.98 -11.41
N VAL A 507 -44.38 -11.05 -12.25
CA VAL A 507 -45.15 -10.48 -13.38
C VAL A 507 -45.14 -11.40 -14.61
N GLY A 508 -44.37 -12.48 -14.58
CA GLY A 508 -44.34 -13.50 -15.65
C GLY A 508 -43.16 -13.35 -16.63
N VAL A 509 -42.21 -12.47 -16.34
CA VAL A 509 -41.00 -12.33 -17.17
C VAL A 509 -40.17 -13.63 -17.14
N PRO A 510 -39.71 -14.14 -18.30
CA PRO A 510 -38.85 -15.32 -18.36
C PRO A 510 -37.61 -15.17 -17.48
N GLU A 511 -37.22 -16.25 -16.80
CA GLU A 511 -36.08 -16.25 -15.87
C GLU A 511 -34.79 -15.73 -16.51
N ARG A 512 -34.54 -16.11 -17.77
CA ARG A 512 -33.39 -15.64 -18.53
C ARG A 512 -33.37 -14.12 -18.67
N LEU A 513 -34.50 -13.51 -19.04
CA LEU A 513 -34.59 -12.07 -19.23
C LEU A 513 -34.43 -11.33 -17.90
N ALA A 514 -35.11 -11.78 -16.83
CA ALA A 514 -35.05 -11.13 -15.53
C ALA A 514 -33.63 -11.08 -14.94
N PHE A 515 -32.88 -12.19 -14.95
CA PHE A 515 -31.50 -12.20 -14.44
C PHE A 515 -30.53 -11.45 -15.36
N THR A 516 -30.74 -11.49 -16.68
CA THR A 516 -29.89 -10.77 -17.63
C THR A 516 -30.10 -9.26 -17.52
N SER A 517 -31.34 -8.78 -17.46
CA SER A 517 -31.63 -7.35 -17.37
C SER A 517 -31.12 -6.74 -16.08
N CYS A 518 -31.35 -7.39 -14.93
CA CYS A 518 -30.84 -6.92 -13.64
C CYS A 518 -29.31 -7.01 -13.55
N GLY A 519 -28.71 -8.09 -14.07
CA GLY A 519 -27.25 -8.23 -14.11
C GLY A 519 -26.58 -7.15 -14.96
N VAL A 520 -27.09 -6.90 -16.17
CA VAL A 520 -26.63 -5.81 -17.03
C VAL A 520 -26.85 -4.46 -16.35
N ALA A 521 -28.00 -4.22 -15.72
CA ALA A 521 -28.27 -2.96 -15.03
C ALA A 521 -27.26 -2.67 -13.91
N VAL A 522 -26.88 -3.68 -13.11
CA VAL A 522 -25.85 -3.53 -12.06
C VAL A 522 -24.49 -3.19 -12.68
N VAL A 523 -24.07 -3.93 -13.70
CA VAL A 523 -22.78 -3.70 -14.37
C VAL A 523 -22.75 -2.33 -15.02
N VAL A 524 -23.81 -1.94 -15.75
CA VAL A 524 -23.92 -0.64 -16.40
C VAL A 524 -23.88 0.47 -15.36
N PHE A 525 -24.66 0.38 -14.28
CA PHE A 525 -24.68 1.39 -13.22
C PHE A 525 -23.29 1.60 -12.59
N LEU A 526 -22.59 0.51 -12.23
CA LEU A 526 -21.27 0.58 -11.60
C LEU A 526 -20.15 0.94 -12.57
N MET A 527 -20.38 0.83 -13.88
CA MET A 527 -19.45 1.22 -14.93
C MET A 527 -19.80 2.55 -15.58
N LEU A 528 -20.79 3.28 -15.05
CA LEU A 528 -21.04 4.64 -15.50
C LEU A 528 -19.80 5.49 -15.19
N PRO A 529 -19.43 6.42 -16.09
CA PRO A 529 -18.39 7.40 -15.79
C PRO A 529 -18.74 8.15 -14.50
N TRP A 530 -17.73 8.41 -13.68
CA TRP A 530 -17.90 8.96 -12.33
C TRP A 530 -18.70 10.27 -12.33
N ARG A 531 -18.41 11.18 -13.26
CA ARG A 531 -19.19 12.40 -13.53
C ARG A 531 -20.71 12.21 -13.61
N VAL A 532 -21.16 11.11 -14.21
CA VAL A 532 -22.59 10.82 -14.36
C VAL A 532 -23.20 10.48 -13.00
N LEU A 533 -22.47 9.72 -12.17
CA LEU A 533 -22.88 9.39 -10.81
C LEU A 533 -22.95 10.66 -9.95
N GLU A 534 -21.92 11.51 -10.00
CA GLU A 534 -21.89 12.77 -9.25
C GLU A 534 -22.98 13.75 -9.69
N SER A 535 -23.28 13.81 -10.99
CA SER A 535 -24.38 14.63 -11.50
C SER A 535 -25.75 14.19 -10.97
N ILE A 536 -25.90 12.92 -10.58
CA ILE A 536 -27.17 12.37 -10.08
C ILE A 536 -27.26 12.46 -8.55
N PHE A 537 -26.16 12.16 -7.85
CA PHE A 537 -26.15 11.97 -6.40
C PHE A 537 -25.36 13.05 -5.61
N GLY A 538 -24.71 14.00 -6.30
CA GLY A 538 -23.79 14.95 -5.70
C GLY A 538 -22.37 14.41 -5.57
N THR A 539 -21.46 15.21 -5.01
CA THR A 539 -20.08 14.79 -4.71
C THR A 539 -20.10 13.69 -3.65
N LEU A 540 -19.52 12.54 -3.97
CA LEU A 540 -19.48 11.37 -3.09
C LEU A 540 -18.04 11.10 -2.67
N ALA A 541 -17.78 11.01 -1.37
CA ALA A 541 -16.50 10.57 -0.85
C ALA A 541 -16.26 9.11 -1.23
N MET A 542 -15.15 8.87 -1.93
CA MET A 542 -14.66 7.56 -2.31
C MET A 542 -13.63 7.05 -1.30
N ASP A 543 -13.78 5.79 -0.93
CA ASP A 543 -12.82 5.05 -0.12
C ASP A 543 -12.46 3.70 -0.79
N PHE A 544 -11.47 3.00 -0.26
CA PHE A 544 -11.11 1.67 -0.77
C PHE A 544 -12.26 0.66 -0.72
N SER A 545 -13.17 0.80 0.25
CA SER A 545 -14.32 -0.10 0.36
C SER A 545 -15.28 0.06 -0.82
N THR A 546 -15.35 1.25 -1.42
CA THR A 546 -16.17 1.50 -2.62
C THR A 546 -15.67 0.66 -3.78
N TRP A 547 -14.36 0.62 -3.98
CA TRP A 547 -13.71 -0.16 -5.04
C TRP A 547 -13.96 -1.66 -4.89
N ILE A 548 -13.87 -2.16 -3.66
CA ILE A 548 -14.14 -3.56 -3.32
C ILE A 548 -15.60 -3.91 -3.64
N VAL A 549 -16.54 -3.10 -3.17
CA VAL A 549 -17.98 -3.31 -3.39
C VAL A 549 -18.30 -3.26 -4.88
N ALA A 550 -17.84 -2.23 -5.59
CA ALA A 550 -18.06 -2.09 -7.02
C ALA A 550 -17.52 -3.31 -7.78
N GLY A 551 -16.26 -3.68 -7.54
CA GLY A 551 -15.61 -4.82 -8.17
C GLY A 551 -16.34 -6.14 -7.94
N LEU A 552 -16.74 -6.43 -6.69
CA LEU A 552 -17.50 -7.63 -6.36
C LEU A 552 -18.88 -7.66 -7.05
N MET A 553 -19.59 -6.54 -7.02
CA MET A 553 -20.93 -6.42 -7.61
C MET A 553 -20.92 -6.48 -9.14
N ILE A 554 -19.92 -5.87 -9.79
CA ILE A 554 -19.67 -5.98 -11.24
C ILE A 554 -19.50 -7.45 -11.64
N VAL A 555 -18.67 -8.19 -10.90
CA VAL A 555 -18.41 -9.60 -11.20
C VAL A 555 -19.66 -10.45 -11.00
N ILE A 556 -20.40 -10.25 -9.90
CA ILE A 556 -21.65 -10.97 -9.64
C ILE A 556 -22.69 -10.69 -10.73
N GLY A 557 -22.88 -9.43 -11.11
CA GLY A 557 -23.80 -9.03 -12.18
C GLY A 557 -23.43 -9.66 -13.52
N THR A 558 -22.15 -9.63 -13.88
CA THR A 558 -21.67 -10.21 -15.14
C THR A 558 -21.80 -11.74 -15.17
N VAL A 559 -21.52 -12.40 -14.05
CA VAL A 559 -21.68 -13.86 -13.92
C VAL A 559 -23.14 -14.27 -14.12
N TRP A 560 -24.10 -13.48 -13.60
CA TRP A 560 -25.52 -13.73 -13.87
C TRP A 560 -25.82 -13.67 -15.37
N VAL A 561 -25.33 -12.64 -16.05
CA VAL A 561 -25.50 -12.50 -17.51
C VAL A 561 -24.93 -13.73 -18.23
N ILE A 562 -23.71 -14.15 -17.89
CA ILE A 562 -23.04 -15.27 -18.56
C ILE A 562 -23.77 -16.59 -18.31
N VAL A 563 -24.06 -16.92 -17.05
CA VAL A 563 -24.64 -18.21 -16.67
C VAL A 563 -26.04 -18.41 -17.25
N PHE A 564 -26.86 -17.37 -17.30
CA PHE A 564 -28.21 -17.46 -17.88
C PHE A 564 -28.22 -17.35 -19.41
N ASN A 565 -27.12 -16.95 -20.04
CA ASN A 565 -26.95 -16.92 -21.50
C ASN A 565 -25.92 -17.94 -22.02
N ALA A 566 -25.48 -18.88 -21.19
CA ALA A 566 -24.44 -19.84 -21.56
C ALA A 566 -24.83 -20.75 -22.74
N ASP A 567 -26.13 -20.95 -23.01
CA ASP A 567 -26.61 -21.66 -24.21
C ASP A 567 -26.24 -20.92 -25.51
N LEU A 568 -26.23 -19.58 -25.50
CA LEU A 568 -25.81 -18.76 -26.65
C LEU A 568 -24.30 -18.87 -26.87
N LEU A 569 -23.52 -18.80 -25.77
CA LEU A 569 -22.07 -18.98 -25.81
C LEU A 569 -21.71 -20.36 -26.36
N LEU A 570 -22.42 -21.41 -25.91
CA LEU A 570 -22.27 -22.74 -26.47
C LEU A 570 -22.59 -22.77 -27.97
N GLY A 571 -23.68 -22.12 -28.39
CA GLY A 571 -24.02 -22.00 -29.81
C GLY A 571 -22.91 -21.36 -30.64
N ALA A 572 -22.27 -20.30 -30.13
CA ALA A 572 -21.14 -19.65 -30.77
C ALA A 572 -19.91 -20.58 -30.86
N VAL A 573 -19.52 -21.21 -29.75
CA VAL A 573 -18.40 -22.17 -29.70
C VAL A 573 -18.63 -23.34 -30.66
N MET A 574 -19.86 -23.88 -30.72
CA MET A 574 -20.20 -24.97 -31.64
C MET A 574 -20.16 -24.56 -33.11
N ARG A 575 -20.43 -23.30 -33.46
CA ARG A 575 -20.28 -22.82 -34.85
C ARG A 575 -18.81 -22.77 -35.28
N VAL A 576 -17.92 -22.41 -34.36
CA VAL A 576 -16.48 -22.29 -34.62
C VAL A 576 -15.81 -23.67 -34.62
N PHE A 577 -15.95 -24.43 -33.54
CA PHE A 577 -15.21 -25.67 -33.32
C PHE A 577 -15.98 -26.95 -33.67
N GLY A 578 -17.30 -26.88 -33.84
CA GLY A 578 -18.14 -28.02 -34.20
C GLY A 578 -17.93 -28.53 -35.64
N ARG A 579 -17.19 -27.78 -36.47
CA ARG A 579 -16.76 -28.23 -37.81
C ARG A 579 -15.74 -29.36 -37.77
N ILE A 580 -15.06 -29.55 -36.64
CA ILE A 580 -14.06 -30.60 -36.46
C ILE A 580 -14.77 -31.90 -36.04
N ARG A 581 -14.82 -32.90 -36.94
CA ARG A 581 -15.56 -34.17 -36.78
C ARG A 581 -15.26 -34.94 -35.50
N GLY A 582 -14.03 -34.84 -34.97
CA GLY A 582 -13.63 -35.52 -33.73
C GLY A 582 -13.98 -34.78 -32.43
N LEU A 583 -14.14 -33.46 -32.47
CA LEU A 583 -14.33 -32.62 -31.28
C LEU A 583 -15.81 -32.33 -30.99
N ALA A 584 -16.67 -32.32 -32.00
CA ALA A 584 -18.08 -31.97 -31.84
C ALA A 584 -18.83 -32.81 -30.77
N PRO A 585 -18.64 -34.15 -30.67
CA PRO A 585 -19.27 -34.95 -29.61
C PRO A 585 -18.74 -34.62 -28.21
N VAL A 586 -17.44 -34.31 -28.11
CA VAL A 586 -16.76 -34.00 -26.85
C VAL A 586 -17.19 -32.62 -26.33
N LEU A 587 -17.21 -31.62 -27.22
CA LEU A 587 -17.64 -30.24 -26.94
C LEU A 587 -19.10 -30.15 -26.47
N ARG A 588 -20.02 -30.87 -27.15
CA ARG A 588 -21.42 -30.90 -26.71
C ARG A 588 -21.56 -31.52 -25.32
N MET A 589 -20.79 -32.56 -25.03
CA MET A 589 -20.88 -33.28 -23.77
C MET A 589 -20.25 -32.49 -22.61
N SER A 590 -19.07 -31.88 -22.81
CA SER A 590 -18.41 -31.05 -21.80
C SER A 590 -19.26 -29.86 -21.36
N MET A 591 -19.99 -29.26 -22.30
CA MET A 591 -20.78 -28.05 -22.06
C MET A 591 -22.18 -28.30 -21.52
N ALA A 592 -22.72 -29.50 -21.69
CA ALA A 592 -24.06 -29.86 -21.20
C ALA A 592 -24.19 -29.78 -19.67
N TYR A 593 -23.09 -30.00 -18.94
CA TYR A 593 -23.11 -30.04 -17.49
C TYR A 593 -23.01 -28.66 -16.82
N PRO A 594 -22.10 -27.76 -17.21
CA PRO A 594 -22.10 -26.37 -16.74
C PRO A 594 -23.46 -25.69 -16.85
N LEU A 595 -24.20 -25.98 -17.94
CA LEU A 595 -25.54 -25.46 -18.22
C LEU A 595 -26.63 -26.01 -17.29
N ARG A 596 -26.50 -27.26 -16.84
CA ARG A 596 -27.42 -27.88 -15.88
C ARG A 596 -27.14 -27.44 -14.44
N ALA A 597 -25.88 -27.18 -14.12
CA ALA A 597 -25.43 -26.83 -12.78
C ALA A 597 -25.09 -25.35 -12.61
N ARG A 598 -25.95 -24.48 -13.13
CA ARG A 598 -25.79 -23.01 -13.23
C ARG A 598 -25.20 -22.36 -11.98
N PHE A 599 -25.72 -22.71 -10.80
CA PHE A 599 -25.28 -22.11 -9.54
C PHE A 599 -23.80 -22.40 -9.24
N ARG A 600 -23.36 -23.66 -9.42
CA ARG A 600 -21.96 -24.06 -9.18
C ARG A 600 -21.03 -23.49 -10.24
N THR A 601 -21.43 -23.56 -11.50
CA THR A 601 -20.65 -22.99 -12.61
C THR A 601 -20.49 -21.48 -12.41
N GLY A 602 -21.57 -20.80 -11.99
CA GLY A 602 -21.57 -19.37 -11.72
C GLY A 602 -20.63 -18.97 -10.59
N THR A 603 -20.65 -19.64 -9.44
CA THR A 603 -19.71 -19.32 -8.35
C THR A 603 -18.26 -19.57 -8.75
N THR A 604 -17.99 -20.64 -9.50
CA THR A 604 -16.63 -20.92 -9.98
C THR A 604 -16.15 -19.84 -10.96
N LEU A 605 -17.01 -19.48 -11.90
CA LEU A 605 -16.74 -18.43 -12.87
C LEU A 605 -16.52 -17.09 -12.15
N ALA A 606 -17.37 -16.74 -11.19
CA ALA A 606 -17.27 -15.50 -10.42
C ALA A 606 -15.92 -15.37 -9.71
N MET A 607 -15.48 -16.42 -9.01
CA MET A 607 -14.20 -16.39 -8.31
C MET A 607 -13.01 -16.21 -9.26
N PHE A 608 -12.97 -16.91 -10.41
CA PHE A 608 -11.90 -16.68 -11.39
C PHE A 608 -11.99 -15.32 -12.06
N THR A 609 -13.19 -14.89 -12.46
CA THR A 609 -13.41 -13.59 -13.08
C THR A 609 -13.00 -12.48 -12.12
N LEU A 610 -13.30 -12.60 -10.82
CA LEU A 610 -12.92 -11.62 -9.80
C LEU A 610 -11.40 -11.45 -9.73
N VAL A 611 -10.66 -12.55 -9.66
CA VAL A 611 -9.19 -12.50 -9.59
C VAL A 611 -8.57 -11.91 -10.86
N VAL A 612 -9.03 -12.34 -12.04
CA VAL A 612 -8.52 -11.79 -13.30
C VAL A 612 -8.87 -10.32 -13.41
N PHE A 613 -10.10 -9.96 -13.07
CA PHE A 613 -10.58 -8.57 -13.08
C PHE A 613 -9.68 -7.68 -12.21
N THR A 614 -9.43 -8.06 -10.95
CA THR A 614 -8.62 -7.25 -10.03
C THR A 614 -7.18 -7.11 -10.52
N LEU A 615 -6.59 -8.20 -11.01
CA LEU A 615 -5.25 -8.22 -11.57
C LEU A 615 -5.13 -7.29 -12.78
N VAL A 616 -6.09 -7.35 -13.71
CA VAL A 616 -6.08 -6.51 -14.92
C VAL A 616 -6.30 -5.05 -14.55
N THR A 617 -7.28 -4.72 -13.72
CA THR A 617 -7.52 -3.33 -13.32
C THR A 617 -6.30 -2.76 -12.61
N GLY A 618 -5.75 -3.46 -11.60
CA GLY A 618 -4.56 -3.00 -10.88
C GLY A 618 -3.34 -2.85 -11.77
N SER A 619 -3.06 -3.84 -12.64
CA SER A 619 -1.90 -3.78 -13.53
C SER A 619 -1.99 -2.69 -14.59
N VAL A 620 -3.19 -2.40 -15.11
CA VAL A 620 -3.39 -1.41 -16.18
C VAL A 620 -3.47 0.00 -15.62
N SER A 621 -4.24 0.21 -14.54
CA SER A 621 -4.35 1.52 -13.89
C SER A 621 -2.97 1.99 -13.45
N ASN A 622 -2.26 1.19 -12.64
CA ASN A 622 -0.95 1.58 -12.17
C ASN A 622 0.08 1.71 -13.31
N GLY A 623 0.12 0.77 -14.25
CA GLY A 623 1.06 0.84 -15.38
C GLY A 623 0.85 2.06 -16.28
N SER A 624 -0.36 2.66 -16.24
CA SER A 624 -0.65 3.92 -16.93
C SER A 624 -0.08 5.13 -16.17
N PHE A 625 -0.19 5.16 -14.84
CA PHE A 625 0.37 6.24 -14.00
C PHE A 625 1.90 6.29 -14.03
N VAL A 626 2.56 5.14 -13.88
CA VAL A 626 4.03 5.09 -13.93
C VAL A 626 4.56 5.58 -15.28
N LYS A 627 3.85 5.27 -16.38
CA LYS A 627 4.26 5.67 -17.73
C LYS A 627 3.91 7.13 -18.07
N SER A 628 3.05 7.79 -17.29
CA SER A 628 2.71 9.20 -17.52
C SER A 628 3.68 10.18 -16.86
N ILE A 629 4.59 9.69 -16.02
CA ILE A 629 5.67 10.53 -15.48
C ILE A 629 6.60 10.86 -16.65
N ASP A 630 6.57 12.13 -17.06
CA ASP A 630 7.43 12.69 -18.09
C ASP A 630 8.56 13.48 -17.42
N VAL A 631 9.78 13.27 -17.88
CA VAL A 631 11.00 13.84 -17.29
C VAL A 631 11.02 15.36 -17.45
N ASP A 632 10.47 15.89 -18.55
CA ASP A 632 10.43 17.32 -18.80
C ASP A 632 9.43 18.03 -17.85
N ASP A 633 8.26 17.41 -17.63
CA ASP A 633 7.26 17.90 -16.68
C ASP A 633 7.73 17.78 -15.23
N PHE A 634 8.44 16.69 -14.89
CA PHE A 634 9.00 16.44 -13.56
C PHE A 634 10.21 17.33 -13.26
N GLY A 635 11.06 17.62 -14.25
CA GLY A 635 12.23 18.49 -14.10
C GLY A 635 11.96 19.98 -14.15
N GLY A 636 10.75 20.38 -14.56
CA GLY A 636 10.38 21.79 -14.67
C GLY A 636 11.26 22.58 -15.66
N GLY A 637 11.76 21.91 -16.70
CA GLY A 637 12.61 22.51 -17.74
C GLY A 637 14.11 22.47 -17.44
N PHE A 638 14.52 21.83 -16.33
CA PHE A 638 15.92 21.62 -15.96
C PHE A 638 16.32 20.16 -16.17
N GLN A 639 17.61 19.91 -16.45
CA GLN A 639 18.12 18.56 -16.74
C GLN A 639 18.98 17.99 -15.59
N VAL A 640 19.57 18.87 -14.78
CA VAL A 640 20.36 18.47 -13.60
C VAL A 640 19.87 19.29 -12.41
N ARG A 641 19.75 18.61 -11.27
CA ARG A 641 19.57 19.25 -9.97
C ARG A 641 20.82 19.05 -9.13
N ALA A 642 21.10 19.98 -8.24
CA ALA A 642 22.12 19.81 -7.22
C ALA A 642 21.71 20.45 -5.90
N GLY A 643 22.14 19.85 -4.79
CA GLY A 643 22.02 20.39 -3.45
C GLY A 643 23.39 20.66 -2.85
N THR A 644 23.55 21.73 -2.08
CA THR A 644 24.74 22.01 -1.26
C THR A 644 24.39 21.90 0.21
N VAL A 645 25.38 21.61 1.04
CA VAL A 645 25.18 21.64 2.50
C VAL A 645 24.92 23.05 3.00
N GLY A 646 24.04 23.19 3.99
CA GLY A 646 23.63 24.49 4.54
C GLY A 646 24.76 25.29 5.20
N ALA A 647 25.83 24.62 5.62
CA ALA A 647 27.05 25.23 6.15
C ALA A 647 27.94 25.88 5.07
N ALA A 648 27.76 25.51 3.80
CA ALA A 648 28.62 25.91 2.69
C ALA A 648 27.83 26.33 1.43
N PRO A 649 26.78 27.16 1.55
CA PRO A 649 25.89 27.47 0.42
C PRO A 649 26.65 28.20 -0.70
N VAL A 650 26.15 28.06 -1.92
CA VAL A 650 26.65 28.81 -3.08
C VAL A 650 25.64 29.91 -3.42
N ASP A 651 25.84 31.09 -2.82
CA ASP A 651 24.88 32.21 -2.95
C ASP A 651 24.62 32.65 -4.41
N ASP A 652 25.66 32.64 -5.25
CA ASP A 652 25.56 32.96 -6.68
C ASP A 652 26.26 31.88 -7.52
N MET A 653 25.50 30.84 -7.84
CA MET A 653 25.97 29.73 -8.66
C MET A 653 26.37 30.17 -10.07
N ALA A 654 25.71 31.17 -10.65
CA ALA A 654 26.02 31.64 -12.00
C ALA A 654 27.42 32.27 -12.07
N THR A 655 27.80 33.03 -11.04
CA THR A 655 29.16 33.57 -10.92
C THR A 655 30.16 32.48 -10.56
N ALA A 656 29.80 31.56 -9.65
CA ALA A 656 30.68 30.47 -9.22
C ALA A 656 31.09 29.54 -10.38
N LEU A 657 30.16 29.27 -11.31
CA LEU A 657 30.40 28.49 -12.53
C LEU A 657 31.45 29.12 -13.47
N GLN A 658 31.63 30.44 -13.47
CA GLN A 658 32.62 31.10 -14.32
C GLN A 658 34.06 30.82 -13.87
N SER A 659 34.24 30.58 -12.57
CA SER A 659 35.52 30.22 -11.96
C SER A 659 35.74 28.71 -11.80
N ALA A 660 34.70 27.90 -12.02
CA ALA A 660 34.74 26.46 -11.82
C ALA A 660 35.68 25.78 -12.83
N ARG A 661 36.61 24.97 -12.33
CA ARG A 661 37.54 24.21 -13.18
C ARG A 661 36.86 22.95 -13.69
N GLY A 662 36.99 22.68 -14.99
CA GLY A 662 36.47 21.45 -15.61
C GLY A 662 35.04 21.56 -16.15
N ILE A 663 34.35 22.67 -15.88
CA ILE A 663 33.05 22.99 -16.47
C ILE A 663 33.27 24.01 -17.58
N ARG A 664 32.68 23.77 -18.77
CA ARG A 664 32.67 24.75 -19.85
C ARG A 664 31.41 25.59 -19.72
N SER A 665 31.54 26.91 -19.74
CA SER A 665 30.39 27.83 -19.64
C SER A 665 29.40 27.69 -20.81
N GLU A 666 29.81 27.09 -21.93
CA GLU A 666 28.94 26.77 -23.07
C GLU A 666 28.03 25.56 -22.83
N ASP A 667 28.34 24.72 -21.84
CA ASP A 667 27.58 23.49 -21.55
C ASP A 667 26.33 23.79 -20.69
N ILE A 668 26.30 24.92 -19.97
CA ILE A 668 25.20 25.34 -19.09
C ILE A 668 24.56 26.61 -19.67
N THR A 669 23.29 26.52 -20.03
CA THR A 669 22.53 27.63 -20.64
C THR A 669 21.98 28.61 -19.59
N TYR A 670 21.45 28.07 -18.49
CA TYR A 670 20.93 28.84 -17.36
C TYR A 670 21.03 28.04 -16.07
N VAL A 671 21.06 28.74 -14.94
CA VAL A 671 21.01 28.15 -13.59
C VAL A 671 19.95 28.88 -12.78
N GLY A 672 19.08 28.13 -12.13
CA GLY A 672 18.11 28.65 -11.17
C GLY A 672 18.42 28.11 -9.78
N SER A 673 18.30 28.93 -8.75
CA SER A 673 18.57 28.53 -7.37
C SER A 673 17.34 28.76 -6.50
N GLN A 674 17.20 27.93 -5.48
CA GLN A 674 16.18 28.07 -4.46
C GLN A 674 16.77 28.00 -3.05
N SER A 675 16.23 28.82 -2.15
CA SER A 675 16.45 28.72 -0.71
C SER A 675 15.26 28.03 -0.06
N VAL A 676 15.50 27.23 0.97
CA VAL A 676 14.44 26.56 1.75
C VAL A 676 14.57 26.98 3.20
N LEU A 677 13.43 27.29 3.83
CA LEU A 677 13.35 27.67 5.23
C LEU A 677 12.12 27.01 5.87
N ALA A 678 12.29 26.39 7.04
CA ALA A 678 11.16 25.97 7.84
C ALA A 678 10.50 27.18 8.51
N VAL A 679 9.17 27.23 8.46
CA VAL A 679 8.35 28.32 9.01
C VAL A 679 7.07 27.73 9.56
N GLU A 680 6.36 28.49 10.40
CA GLU A 680 4.96 28.20 10.65
C GLU A 680 4.08 28.98 9.68
N ALA A 681 3.12 28.30 9.07
CA ALA A 681 2.15 28.90 8.17
C ALA A 681 0.75 28.88 8.79
N LYS A 682 -0.04 29.92 8.50
CA LYS A 682 -1.48 29.91 8.79
C LYS A 682 -2.28 30.52 7.65
N GLN A 683 -3.47 29.99 7.41
CA GLN A 683 -4.42 30.58 6.48
C GLN A 683 -5.18 31.73 7.17
N LEU A 684 -5.13 32.93 6.59
CA LEU A 684 -5.84 34.07 7.18
C LEU A 684 -7.35 33.94 6.97
N GLY A 685 -8.12 34.18 8.03
CA GLY A 685 -9.59 34.16 8.00
C GLY A 685 -10.25 32.83 8.41
N THR A 686 -9.49 31.79 8.74
CA THR A 686 -10.04 30.44 9.03
C THR A 686 -10.02 30.03 10.50
N GLY A 687 -9.56 30.89 11.41
CA GLY A 687 -9.46 30.60 12.85
C GLY A 687 -8.44 29.51 13.21
N ARG A 688 -7.73 28.95 12.21
CA ARG A 688 -6.63 28.00 12.40
C ARG A 688 -5.39 28.71 12.96
N GLY A 689 -4.62 27.96 13.75
CA GLY A 689 -3.35 28.41 14.33
C GLY A 689 -2.22 28.43 13.29
N PHE A 690 -1.02 28.73 13.77
CA PHE A 690 0.22 28.52 13.04
C PHE A 690 0.59 27.03 13.10
N GLU A 691 0.91 26.43 11.95
CA GLU A 691 1.25 25.03 11.78
C GLU A 691 2.58 24.95 11.00
N SER A 692 3.48 24.03 11.37
CA SER A 692 4.81 23.92 10.75
C SER A 692 4.72 23.56 9.26
N TYR A 693 5.53 24.22 8.45
CA TYR A 693 5.64 23.99 7.01
C TYR A 693 6.93 24.55 6.41
N LEU A 694 7.12 24.38 5.09
CA LEU A 694 8.29 24.90 4.39
C LEU A 694 7.92 26.10 3.51
N VAL A 695 8.81 27.10 3.46
CA VAL A 695 8.75 28.20 2.49
C VAL A 695 10.02 28.19 1.64
N ARG A 696 9.84 28.43 0.34
CA ARG A 696 10.90 28.41 -0.67
C ARG A 696 11.04 29.77 -1.33
N GLY A 697 12.28 30.25 -1.43
CA GLY A 697 12.64 31.45 -2.16
C GLY A 697 13.23 31.07 -3.51
N LEU A 698 12.54 31.40 -4.59
CA LEU A 698 12.96 31.10 -5.96
C LEU A 698 13.65 32.31 -6.58
N ASP A 699 14.87 32.13 -7.10
CA ASP A 699 15.59 33.23 -7.73
C ASP A 699 14.93 33.65 -9.08
N PRO A 700 15.27 34.85 -9.60
CA PRO A 700 14.67 35.33 -10.85
C PRO A 700 14.94 34.43 -12.06
N SER A 701 16.09 33.75 -12.11
CA SER A 701 16.47 32.87 -13.23
C SER A 701 15.64 31.59 -13.23
N PHE A 702 15.39 31.00 -12.07
CA PHE A 702 14.50 29.88 -11.87
C PHE A 702 13.08 30.24 -12.31
N LEU A 703 12.55 31.37 -11.82
CA LEU A 703 11.20 31.84 -12.18
C LEU A 703 11.08 32.17 -13.66
N GLU A 704 12.17 32.59 -14.32
CA GLU A 704 12.18 32.87 -15.75
C GLU A 704 12.10 31.60 -16.60
N HIS A 705 12.80 30.53 -16.22
CA HIS A 705 12.96 29.33 -17.03
C HIS A 705 12.09 28.15 -16.60
N THR A 706 11.49 28.18 -15.41
CA THR A 706 10.67 27.08 -14.91
C THR A 706 9.47 26.79 -15.81
N THR A 707 9.26 25.52 -16.11
CA THR A 707 8.09 24.98 -16.80
C THR A 707 7.20 24.14 -15.89
N PHE A 708 7.39 24.20 -14.56
CA PHE A 708 6.56 23.47 -13.62
C PHE A 708 5.07 23.79 -13.82
N GLY A 709 4.30 22.73 -14.07
CA GLY A 709 2.87 22.83 -14.28
C GLY A 709 2.13 23.19 -12.99
N LEU A 710 1.06 23.98 -13.13
CA LEU A 710 0.15 24.30 -12.04
C LEU A 710 -1.18 23.56 -12.23
N GLY A 711 -1.59 22.80 -11.22
CA GLY A 711 -2.89 22.14 -11.17
C GLY A 711 -4.02 23.11 -10.78
N GLY A 712 -3.70 24.18 -10.05
CA GLY A 712 -4.66 25.24 -9.74
C GLY A 712 -4.07 26.61 -9.99
N ILE A 713 -4.85 27.54 -10.53
CA ILE A 713 -4.43 28.94 -10.71
C ILE A 713 -5.53 29.91 -10.25
N ALA A 714 -5.13 31.05 -9.68
CA ALA A 714 -6.09 32.06 -9.28
C ALA A 714 -6.85 32.62 -10.50
N ARG A 715 -8.14 32.95 -10.33
CA ARG A 715 -9.02 33.39 -11.44
C ARG A 715 -8.50 34.56 -12.26
N ALA A 716 -7.65 35.40 -11.68
CA ALA A 716 -7.05 36.56 -12.34
C ALA A 716 -6.00 36.21 -13.41
N TYR A 717 -5.50 34.97 -13.43
CA TYR A 717 -4.43 34.52 -14.33
C TYR A 717 -4.95 33.48 -15.33
N GLY A 718 -4.45 33.55 -16.56
CA GLY A 718 -4.84 32.69 -17.68
C GLY A 718 -3.99 31.43 -17.81
N SER A 719 -2.71 31.49 -17.46
CA SER A 719 -1.74 30.39 -17.64
C SER A 719 -0.79 30.23 -16.45
N ALA A 720 -0.15 29.07 -16.34
CA ALA A 720 0.90 28.84 -15.34
C ALA A 720 2.08 29.82 -15.51
N ARG A 721 2.44 30.15 -16.75
CA ARG A 721 3.52 31.10 -17.05
C ARG A 721 3.23 32.49 -16.48
N GLU A 722 2.01 32.98 -16.64
CA GLU A 722 1.58 34.28 -16.07
C GLU A 722 1.65 34.28 -14.53
N VAL A 723 1.42 33.14 -13.88
CA VAL A 723 1.54 33.00 -12.42
C VAL A 723 3.00 33.08 -11.99
N TRP A 724 3.90 32.33 -12.64
CA TRP A 724 5.33 32.38 -12.34
C TRP A 724 5.93 33.77 -12.60
N GLU A 725 5.53 34.44 -13.68
CA GLU A 725 5.90 35.83 -13.96
C GLU A 725 5.37 36.79 -12.89
N ALA A 726 4.14 36.58 -12.41
CA ALA A 726 3.59 37.39 -11.32
C ALA A 726 4.33 37.20 -10.00
N VAL A 727 4.74 35.98 -9.65
CA VAL A 727 5.57 35.70 -8.45
C VAL A 727 6.94 36.39 -8.56
N ARG A 728 7.53 36.43 -9.74
CA ARG A 728 8.79 37.13 -10.01
C ARG A 728 8.65 38.64 -9.87
N ASP A 729 7.62 39.21 -10.49
CA ASP A 729 7.52 40.66 -10.68
C ASP A 729 6.81 41.38 -9.52
N ARG A 730 5.98 40.67 -8.74
CA ARG A 730 5.22 41.24 -7.61
C ARG A 730 5.58 40.57 -6.29
N PRO A 731 6.12 41.32 -5.30
CA PRO A 731 6.48 40.75 -4.02
C PRO A 731 5.24 40.31 -3.23
N GLY A 732 5.37 39.24 -2.45
CA GLY A 732 4.31 38.72 -1.58
C GLY A 732 3.29 37.79 -2.27
N LEU A 733 3.54 37.36 -3.51
CA LEU A 733 2.77 36.31 -4.17
C LEU A 733 3.45 34.95 -3.98
N ALA A 734 2.65 33.89 -3.91
CA ALA A 734 3.16 32.53 -3.69
C ALA A 734 2.40 31.48 -4.51
N VAL A 735 3.09 30.38 -4.76
CA VAL A 735 2.57 29.12 -5.30
C VAL A 735 2.75 28.07 -4.21
N VAL A 736 1.77 27.21 -3.99
CA VAL A 736 1.87 26.12 -3.00
C VAL A 736 1.85 24.77 -3.70
N ASP A 737 2.29 23.71 -3.04
CA ASP A 737 2.13 22.35 -3.52
C ASP A 737 0.69 21.82 -3.35
N SER A 738 0.42 20.66 -3.94
CA SER A 738 -0.89 20.02 -3.91
C SER A 738 -1.24 19.31 -2.60
N PHE A 739 -0.29 19.06 -1.69
CA PHE A 739 -0.52 18.27 -0.48
C PHE A 739 -1.33 19.03 0.57
N ILE A 740 -1.15 20.36 0.65
CA ILE A 740 -1.89 21.22 1.58
C ILE A 740 -3.29 21.58 1.06
N VAL A 741 -3.68 21.13 -0.13
CA VAL A 741 -4.95 21.49 -0.76
C VAL A 741 -5.94 20.32 -0.58
N PRO A 742 -7.13 20.57 -0.01
CA PRO A 742 -8.09 19.50 0.19
C PRO A 742 -8.59 18.97 -1.15
N ARG A 743 -8.74 17.65 -1.22
CA ARG A 743 -9.30 16.92 -2.36
C ARG A 743 -10.70 16.46 -2.06
N ARG A 744 -11.50 16.30 -3.11
CA ARG A 744 -12.84 15.67 -3.00
C ARG A 744 -12.70 14.17 -2.77
N ASP A 745 -11.70 13.57 -3.42
CA ASP A 745 -11.35 12.16 -3.28
C ASP A 745 -9.99 12.02 -2.58
N ASN A 746 -10.00 11.40 -1.39
CA ASN A 746 -8.80 11.29 -0.57
C ASN A 746 -8.06 9.97 -0.82
N PHE A 747 -7.50 9.81 -2.03
CA PHE A 747 -6.62 8.68 -2.39
C PHE A 747 -5.14 8.98 -2.14
N ASN A 748 -4.80 9.93 -1.27
CA ASN A 748 -3.40 10.22 -0.97
C ASN A 748 -2.86 9.23 0.07
N PHE A 749 -1.66 8.72 -0.19
CA PHE A 749 -0.98 7.73 0.67
C PHE A 749 0.11 8.35 1.54
N GLY A 750 0.42 9.63 1.35
CA GLY A 750 1.33 10.38 2.22
C GLY A 750 0.65 10.78 3.52
N VAL A 751 1.45 10.95 4.57
CA VAL A 751 1.02 11.64 5.79
C VAL A 751 0.73 13.09 5.40
N PRO A 752 -0.53 13.56 5.51
CA PRO A 752 -0.84 14.94 5.16
C PRO A 752 -0.09 15.86 6.13
N PRO A 753 0.45 16.99 5.64
CA PRO A 753 1.06 17.98 6.53
C PRO A 753 0.00 18.57 7.45
N ASP A 754 0.42 19.04 8.62
CA ASP A 754 -0.46 19.73 9.57
C ASP A 754 -1.10 20.97 8.94
N PHE A 755 -0.28 21.76 8.22
CA PHE A 755 -0.75 22.92 7.50
C PHE A 755 -1.62 22.56 6.30
N ALA A 756 -2.91 22.87 6.38
CA ALA A 756 -3.84 22.67 5.27
C ALA A 756 -4.63 23.94 4.91
N LEU A 757 -4.87 24.14 3.62
CA LEU A 757 -5.77 25.15 3.09
C LEU A 757 -7.23 24.68 3.16
N SER A 758 -8.15 25.64 3.08
CA SER A 758 -9.59 25.38 3.12
C SER A 758 -10.36 26.39 2.26
N GLY A 759 -11.58 26.01 1.86
CA GLY A 759 -12.51 26.87 1.12
C GLY A 759 -12.63 26.59 -0.38
N PHE A 760 -11.84 25.68 -0.93
CA PHE A 760 -11.88 25.24 -2.33
C PHE A 760 -11.32 23.82 -2.42
N TYR A 761 -11.46 23.15 -3.57
CA TYR A 761 -10.87 21.83 -3.80
C TYR A 761 -9.85 21.87 -4.93
N PHE A 762 -8.83 21.02 -4.87
CA PHE A 762 -7.78 20.93 -5.90
C PHE A 762 -8.38 20.71 -7.30
N GLU A 763 -9.43 19.89 -7.40
CA GLU A 763 -10.12 19.53 -8.62
C GLU A 763 -10.88 20.70 -9.27
N ASP A 764 -11.07 21.83 -8.56
CA ASP A 764 -11.72 23.02 -9.13
C ASP A 764 -10.82 23.72 -10.18
N GLY A 765 -9.49 23.54 -10.11
CA GLY A 765 -8.48 24.11 -11.01
C GLY A 765 -8.38 25.65 -11.02
N LYS A 766 -9.42 26.35 -10.56
CA LYS A 766 -9.51 27.81 -10.46
C LYS A 766 -10.04 28.20 -9.09
N PHE A 767 -9.30 29.06 -8.40
CA PHE A 767 -9.64 29.50 -7.04
C PHE A 767 -9.48 31.02 -6.88
N ASP A 768 -10.00 31.56 -5.78
CA ASP A 768 -9.81 32.96 -5.42
C ASP A 768 -8.52 33.10 -4.60
N PRO A 769 -7.71 34.16 -4.79
CA PRO A 769 -6.42 34.29 -4.12
C PRO A 769 -6.51 34.13 -2.59
N ILE A 770 -5.64 33.31 -2.01
CA ILE A 770 -5.73 32.94 -0.60
C ILE A 770 -4.63 33.64 0.20
N PRO A 771 -4.98 34.53 1.14
CA PRO A 771 -3.99 35.17 1.99
C PRO A 771 -3.52 34.20 3.08
N ILE A 772 -2.21 34.04 3.19
CA ILE A 772 -1.55 33.25 4.23
C ILE A 772 -0.53 34.14 4.97
N GLU A 773 -0.21 33.76 6.19
CA GLU A 773 0.86 34.39 6.97
C GLU A 773 1.88 33.31 7.32
N VAL A 774 3.15 33.56 6.99
CA VAL A 774 4.29 32.72 7.36
C VAL A 774 5.07 33.40 8.48
N PHE A 775 5.50 32.64 9.47
CA PHE A 775 6.19 33.11 10.66
C PHE A 775 7.45 32.27 10.85
N ASP A 776 8.59 32.95 10.97
CA ASP A 776 9.85 32.28 11.29
C ASP A 776 10.10 32.37 12.80
N LYS A 777 10.15 31.19 13.45
CA LYS A 777 10.34 31.08 14.90
C LYS A 777 11.71 31.63 15.34
N GLN A 778 12.73 31.58 14.48
CA GLN A 778 14.09 32.03 14.80
C GLN A 778 14.22 33.55 14.81
N THR A 779 13.70 34.23 13.79
CA THR A 779 13.74 35.71 13.73
C THR A 779 12.58 36.38 14.47
N GLY A 780 11.50 35.64 14.78
CA GLY A 780 10.26 36.18 15.33
C GLY A 780 9.51 37.12 14.38
N LYS A 781 9.84 37.08 13.08
CA LYS A 781 9.18 37.91 12.05
C LYS A 781 8.08 37.13 11.36
N SER A 782 7.08 37.85 10.84
CA SER A 782 6.08 37.28 9.94
C SER A 782 6.04 38.00 8.60
N ALA A 783 5.68 37.26 7.55
CA ALA A 783 5.42 37.79 6.23
C ALA A 783 4.05 37.33 5.73
N ARG A 784 3.34 38.22 5.05
CA ARG A 784 2.06 37.90 4.42
C ARG A 784 2.30 37.55 2.97
N LEU A 785 1.83 36.37 2.58
CA LEU A 785 1.88 35.88 1.21
C LEU A 785 0.46 35.66 0.70
N THR A 786 0.27 35.79 -0.61
CA THR A 786 -1.01 35.48 -1.26
C THR A 786 -0.80 34.34 -2.24
N VAL A 787 -1.44 33.20 -1.98
CA VAL A 787 -1.41 32.03 -2.84
C VAL A 787 -2.20 32.31 -4.11
N ILE A 788 -1.53 32.17 -5.26
CA ILE A 788 -2.11 32.41 -6.59
C ILE A 788 -1.93 31.24 -7.55
N GLY A 789 -1.17 30.22 -7.17
CA GLY A 789 -1.00 28.98 -7.92
C GLY A 789 -0.83 27.78 -7.00
N ILE A 790 -1.12 26.60 -7.54
CA ILE A 790 -0.97 25.31 -6.88
C ILE A 790 -0.24 24.38 -7.87
N LEU A 791 0.88 23.79 -7.47
CA LEU A 791 1.65 22.85 -8.28
C LEU A 791 0.83 21.61 -8.64
N LYS A 792 1.17 20.96 -9.76
CA LYS A 792 0.63 19.65 -10.12
C LYS A 792 1.19 18.55 -9.21
N ASP A 793 0.46 17.43 -9.14
CA ASP A 793 0.84 16.21 -8.38
C ASP A 793 2.13 15.57 -8.91
N THR A 794 2.48 15.87 -10.16
CA THR A 794 3.69 15.39 -10.82
C THR A 794 4.93 16.19 -10.45
N ALA A 795 4.78 17.28 -9.69
CA ALA A 795 5.92 18.04 -9.21
C ALA A 795 6.77 17.20 -8.24
N PRO A 796 8.09 17.32 -8.29
CA PRO A 796 9.01 16.58 -7.44
C PRO A 796 8.79 16.94 -5.96
N PHE A 797 9.13 16.02 -5.05
CA PHE A 797 8.95 16.23 -3.60
C PHE A 797 9.76 17.45 -3.11
N GLU A 798 10.86 17.76 -3.78
CA GLU A 798 11.71 18.93 -3.55
C GLU A 798 11.03 20.26 -3.90
N MET A 799 9.81 20.22 -4.46
CA MET A 799 8.97 21.39 -4.67
C MET A 799 7.81 21.51 -3.67
N VAL A 800 7.70 20.57 -2.72
CA VAL A 800 6.73 20.63 -1.61
C VAL A 800 7.04 21.82 -0.71
N GLY A 801 6.07 22.70 -0.48
CA GLY A 801 6.26 23.94 0.27
C GLY A 801 5.55 25.14 -0.37
N ILE A 802 5.63 26.27 0.33
CA ILE A 802 5.15 27.58 -0.13
C ILE A 802 6.27 28.24 -0.95
N SER A 803 6.17 28.20 -2.27
CA SER A 803 7.13 28.83 -3.20
C SER A 803 6.81 30.30 -3.45
N THR A 804 7.75 31.20 -3.14
CA THR A 804 7.68 32.64 -3.43
C THR A 804 9.00 33.12 -4.07
N SER A 805 9.13 34.40 -4.41
CA SER A 805 10.37 34.94 -4.97
C SER A 805 11.44 35.15 -3.89
N GLN A 806 12.70 34.84 -4.23
CA GLN A 806 13.86 35.01 -3.35
C GLN A 806 13.93 36.42 -2.74
N PRO A 807 13.72 37.52 -3.50
CA PRO A 807 13.72 38.87 -2.92
C PRO A 807 12.63 39.09 -1.87
N THR A 808 11.45 38.48 -2.04
CA THR A 808 10.37 38.53 -1.04
C THR A 808 10.83 37.87 0.25
N LEU A 809 11.40 36.67 0.14
CA LEU A 809 11.84 35.89 1.29
C LEU A 809 13.02 36.54 2.01
N THR A 810 14.05 36.99 1.28
CA THR A 810 15.21 37.70 1.86
C THR A 810 14.82 39.03 2.51
N SER A 811 13.80 39.73 1.98
CA SER A 811 13.29 40.96 2.61
C SER A 811 12.53 40.68 3.91
N ALA A 812 11.80 39.56 3.98
CA ALA A 812 11.07 39.12 5.16
C ALA A 812 12.00 38.58 6.24
N PHE A 813 12.97 37.75 5.85
CA PHE A 813 13.88 37.00 6.73
C PHE A 813 15.35 37.21 6.29
N PRO A 814 15.93 38.40 6.56
CA PRO A 814 17.31 38.71 6.17
C PRO A 814 18.30 37.78 6.89
N GLY A 815 19.27 37.23 6.14
CA GLY A 815 20.33 36.37 6.69
C GLY A 815 19.92 34.92 6.97
N ARG A 816 18.69 34.53 6.64
CA ARG A 816 18.17 33.15 6.80
C ARG A 816 17.91 32.42 5.49
N THR A 817 18.21 33.06 4.37
CA THR A 817 17.72 32.65 3.05
C THR A 817 18.90 32.52 2.09
N HIS A 818 19.72 31.50 2.31
CA HIS A 818 20.81 31.19 1.39
C HIS A 818 20.35 30.09 0.41
N PRO A 819 20.62 30.23 -0.89
CA PRO A 819 20.31 29.19 -1.86
C PRO A 819 21.15 27.94 -1.58
N THR A 820 20.48 26.80 -1.38
CA THR A 820 21.12 25.50 -1.15
C THR A 820 20.74 24.47 -2.19
N ILE A 821 19.75 24.76 -3.05
CA ILE A 821 19.37 23.86 -4.14
C ILE A 821 19.46 24.64 -5.45
N HIS A 822 20.10 24.02 -6.44
CA HIS A 822 20.39 24.60 -7.74
C HIS A 822 19.88 23.67 -8.85
N TYR A 823 19.32 24.27 -9.90
CA TYR A 823 18.81 23.60 -11.07
C TYR A 823 19.53 24.13 -12.31
N PHE A 824 19.99 23.22 -13.17
CA PHE A 824 20.82 23.56 -14.33
C PHE A 824 20.09 23.20 -15.62
N GLY A 825 19.96 24.19 -16.50
CA GLY A 825 19.56 24.02 -17.88
C GLY A 825 20.80 23.78 -18.74
N LEU A 826 20.89 22.62 -19.39
CA LEU A 826 22.05 22.22 -20.19
C LEU A 826 21.89 22.61 -21.67
N ALA A 827 23.02 22.82 -22.34
CA ALA A 827 23.02 23.04 -23.78
C ALA A 827 22.66 21.75 -24.55
N PRO A 828 22.04 21.85 -25.75
CA PRO A 828 21.68 20.68 -26.53
C PRO A 828 22.89 19.77 -26.83
N GLY A 829 22.79 18.49 -26.50
CA GLY A 829 23.82 17.48 -26.76
C GLY A 829 24.84 17.29 -25.63
N VAL A 830 24.70 18.00 -24.51
CA VAL A 830 25.43 17.71 -23.26
C VAL A 830 24.70 16.57 -22.52
N ASP A 831 25.45 15.59 -22.05
CA ASP A 831 24.93 14.48 -21.26
C ASP A 831 24.69 14.94 -19.80
N PRO A 832 23.45 14.83 -19.26
CA PRO A 832 23.13 15.26 -17.90
C PRO A 832 23.92 14.55 -16.79
N GLU A 833 24.17 13.25 -16.93
CA GLU A 833 24.92 12.46 -15.94
C GLU A 833 26.38 12.93 -15.86
N ASP A 834 27.03 13.10 -17.02
CA ASP A 834 28.39 13.65 -17.11
C ASP A 834 28.47 15.09 -16.56
N ALA A 835 27.42 15.89 -16.75
CA ALA A 835 27.36 17.26 -16.24
C ALA A 835 27.22 17.28 -14.72
N ALA A 836 26.37 16.42 -14.16
CA ALA A 836 26.19 16.24 -12.71
C ALA A 836 27.51 15.85 -12.04
N ALA A 837 28.19 14.81 -12.52
CA ALA A 837 29.48 14.36 -11.96
C ALA A 837 30.58 15.44 -12.03
N LYS A 838 30.57 16.31 -13.06
CA LYS A 838 31.48 17.46 -13.15
C LYS A 838 31.13 18.57 -12.17
N LEU A 839 29.84 18.82 -11.92
CA LEU A 839 29.38 19.79 -10.93
C LEU A 839 29.82 19.36 -9.53
N GLU A 840 29.59 18.10 -9.15
CA GLU A 840 30.05 17.56 -7.87
C GLU A 840 31.57 17.71 -7.70
N SER A 841 32.33 17.35 -8.73
CA SER A 841 33.79 17.46 -8.71
C SER A 841 34.28 18.91 -8.58
N ALA A 842 33.54 19.88 -9.14
CA ALA A 842 33.91 21.29 -9.13
C ALA A 842 33.54 22.00 -7.83
N PHE A 843 32.45 21.60 -7.19
CA PHE A 843 31.88 22.22 -5.99
C PHE A 843 31.94 21.30 -4.75
N LEU A 844 32.90 20.40 -4.72
CA LEU A 844 33.10 19.49 -3.60
C LEU A 844 33.38 20.23 -2.28
N GLU A 845 34.05 21.38 -2.33
CA GLU A 845 34.30 22.22 -1.14
C GLU A 845 32.99 22.73 -0.52
N ASN A 846 31.92 22.80 -1.32
CA ASN A 846 30.57 23.19 -0.91
C ASN A 846 29.66 22.00 -0.57
N GLY A 847 30.18 20.77 -0.64
CA GLY A 847 29.38 19.55 -0.50
C GLY A 847 28.23 19.47 -1.50
N LEU A 848 28.50 19.87 -2.74
CA LEU A 848 27.50 19.84 -3.79
C LEU A 848 27.28 18.40 -4.28
N GLU A 849 26.08 17.88 -4.08
CA GLU A 849 25.60 16.62 -4.65
C GLU A 849 24.72 16.93 -5.85
N ALA A 850 24.96 16.31 -7.00
CA ALA A 850 24.23 16.59 -8.23
C ALA A 850 23.74 15.31 -8.88
N GLN A 851 22.48 15.32 -9.30
CA GLN A 851 21.85 14.19 -9.96
C GLN A 851 21.17 14.65 -11.23
N SER A 852 21.16 13.78 -12.25
CA SER A 852 20.35 14.05 -13.44
C SER A 852 18.87 13.90 -13.10
N ILE A 853 18.00 14.73 -13.67
CA ILE A 853 16.55 14.57 -13.43
C ILE A 853 16.06 13.21 -13.95
N GLN A 854 16.69 12.68 -15.00
CA GLN A 854 16.38 11.35 -15.53
C GLN A 854 16.62 10.24 -14.49
N GLU A 855 17.75 10.28 -13.78
CA GLU A 855 18.08 9.35 -12.72
C GLU A 855 17.05 9.39 -11.58
N VAL A 856 16.69 10.60 -11.14
CA VAL A 856 15.65 10.80 -10.10
C VAL A 856 14.30 10.21 -10.52
N VAL A 857 13.92 10.41 -11.79
CA VAL A 857 12.69 9.84 -12.35
C VAL A 857 12.81 8.32 -12.43
N ASP A 858 13.95 7.79 -12.87
CA ASP A 858 14.18 6.35 -13.00
C ASP A 858 14.13 5.64 -11.65
N ASP A 859 14.69 6.23 -10.59
CA ASP A 859 14.63 5.72 -9.22
C ASP A 859 13.20 5.75 -8.66
N THR A 860 12.50 6.87 -8.85
CA THR A 860 11.08 7.01 -8.47
C THR A 860 10.20 5.97 -9.17
N VAL A 861 10.45 5.74 -10.47
CA VAL A 861 9.77 4.73 -11.28
C VAL A 861 10.15 3.31 -10.82
N ALA A 862 11.42 3.05 -10.49
CA ALA A 862 11.90 1.76 -10.01
C ALA A 862 11.25 1.37 -8.69
N ALA A 863 11.23 2.28 -7.70
CA ALA A 863 10.55 2.09 -6.41
C ALA A 863 9.05 1.79 -6.62
N SER A 864 8.39 2.58 -7.48
CA SER A 864 7.01 2.36 -7.88
C SER A 864 6.80 0.97 -8.50
N LEU A 865 7.64 0.55 -9.46
CA LEU A 865 7.54 -0.76 -10.10
C LEU A 865 7.73 -1.91 -9.11
N THR A 866 8.66 -1.77 -8.16
CA THR A 866 8.88 -2.75 -7.09
C THR A 866 7.66 -2.89 -6.22
N PHE A 867 7.12 -1.79 -5.69
CA PHE A 867 5.87 -1.80 -4.92
C PHE A 867 4.72 -2.49 -5.69
N ASN A 868 4.62 -2.21 -6.99
CA ASN A 868 3.60 -2.82 -7.84
C ASN A 868 3.76 -4.32 -8.07
N ARG A 869 4.99 -4.82 -8.17
CA ARG A 869 5.25 -6.27 -8.24
C ARG A 869 4.76 -6.97 -6.97
N LEU A 870 4.83 -6.32 -5.81
CA LEU A 870 4.33 -6.88 -4.55
C LEU A 870 2.80 -7.00 -4.55
N ILE A 871 2.10 -5.94 -4.97
CA ILE A 871 0.65 -5.96 -5.12
C ILE A 871 0.25 -7.07 -6.11
N GLN A 872 0.94 -7.20 -7.24
CA GLN A 872 0.69 -8.27 -8.22
C GLN A 872 0.95 -9.66 -7.65
N GLY A 873 2.03 -9.86 -6.89
CA GLY A 873 2.34 -11.12 -6.21
C GLY A 873 1.23 -11.50 -5.24
N PHE A 874 0.75 -10.53 -4.46
CA PHE A 874 -0.36 -10.72 -3.53
C PHE A 874 -1.68 -11.03 -4.24
N MET A 875 -2.03 -10.30 -5.31
CA MET A 875 -3.19 -10.63 -6.16
C MET A 875 -3.06 -12.03 -6.80
N GLY A 876 -1.83 -12.47 -7.08
CA GLY A 876 -1.49 -13.82 -7.51
C GLY A 876 -1.88 -14.90 -6.51
N LEU A 877 -1.92 -14.62 -5.20
CA LEU A 877 -2.43 -15.58 -4.20
C LEU A 877 -3.93 -15.86 -4.40
N GLY A 878 -4.71 -14.84 -4.79
CA GLY A 878 -6.11 -15.00 -5.19
C GLY A 878 -6.25 -15.97 -6.38
N LEU A 879 -5.30 -15.95 -7.31
CA LEU A 879 -5.26 -16.88 -8.44
C LEU A 879 -5.04 -18.32 -8.00
N ILE A 880 -4.16 -18.56 -7.02
CA ILE A 880 -3.94 -19.89 -6.44
C ILE A 880 -5.26 -20.45 -5.91
N VAL A 881 -6.07 -19.62 -5.24
CA VAL A 881 -7.42 -20.00 -4.78
C VAL A 881 -8.36 -20.29 -5.94
N GLY A 882 -8.33 -19.46 -6.98
CA GLY A 882 -9.03 -19.71 -8.23
C GLY A 882 -8.75 -21.13 -8.77
N VAL A 883 -7.48 -21.41 -9.02
CA VAL A 883 -7.02 -22.71 -9.53
C VAL A 883 -7.39 -23.85 -8.59
N ALA A 884 -7.18 -23.68 -7.29
CA ALA A 884 -7.52 -24.69 -6.29
C ALA A 884 -9.00 -25.06 -6.34
N ALA A 885 -9.90 -24.07 -6.49
CA ALA A 885 -11.31 -24.34 -6.67
C ALA A 885 -11.59 -25.19 -7.90
N LEU A 886 -10.98 -24.86 -9.04
CA LEU A 886 -11.18 -25.62 -10.27
C LEU A 886 -10.74 -27.07 -10.12
N GLY A 887 -9.59 -27.29 -9.46
CA GLY A 887 -9.09 -28.62 -9.12
C GLY A 887 -10.06 -29.38 -8.22
N VAL A 888 -10.54 -28.74 -7.14
CA VAL A 888 -11.53 -29.29 -6.20
C VAL A 888 -12.82 -29.67 -6.91
N ILE A 889 -13.36 -28.77 -7.74
CA ILE A 889 -14.61 -28.98 -8.49
C ILE A 889 -14.43 -30.11 -9.49
N SER A 890 -13.33 -30.13 -10.24
CA SER A 890 -13.05 -31.17 -11.23
C SER A 890 -12.91 -32.53 -10.55
N ALA A 891 -12.15 -32.62 -9.46
CA ALA A 891 -12.03 -33.83 -8.63
C ALA A 891 -13.39 -34.36 -8.17
N ARG A 892 -14.28 -33.46 -7.73
CA ARG A 892 -15.63 -33.80 -7.28
C ARG A 892 -16.56 -34.22 -8.43
N ALA A 893 -16.53 -33.49 -9.54
CA ALA A 893 -17.36 -33.74 -10.72
C ALA A 893 -17.14 -35.15 -11.28
N VAL A 894 -15.92 -35.66 -11.21
CA VAL A 894 -15.57 -37.03 -11.64
C VAL A 894 -16.31 -38.08 -10.80
N VAL A 895 -16.43 -37.87 -9.50
CA VAL A 895 -17.14 -38.79 -8.60
C VAL A 895 -18.64 -38.72 -8.84
N GLU A 896 -19.20 -37.51 -8.97
CA GLU A 896 -20.63 -37.27 -9.20
C GLU A 896 -21.10 -37.90 -10.53
N ARG A 897 -20.24 -37.88 -11.55
CA ARG A 897 -20.57 -38.36 -12.91
C ARG A 897 -20.05 -39.75 -13.23
N ARG A 898 -19.65 -40.54 -12.23
CA ARG A 898 -19.05 -41.88 -12.44
C ARG A 898 -19.93 -42.79 -13.30
N GLN A 899 -21.25 -42.82 -13.05
CA GLN A 899 -22.19 -43.63 -13.83
C GLN A 899 -22.33 -43.11 -15.27
N GLN A 900 -22.44 -41.79 -15.45
CA GLN A 900 -22.51 -41.17 -16.78
C GLN A 900 -21.25 -41.48 -17.59
N VAL A 901 -20.07 -41.39 -16.98
CA VAL A 901 -18.79 -41.78 -17.60
C VAL A 901 -18.78 -43.26 -17.98
N GLY A 902 -19.31 -44.13 -17.12
CA GLY A 902 -19.49 -45.55 -17.41
C GLY A 902 -20.36 -45.82 -18.63
N VAL A 903 -21.53 -45.16 -18.71
CA VAL A 903 -22.47 -45.25 -19.85
C VAL A 903 -21.83 -44.71 -21.13
N MET A 904 -21.19 -43.54 -21.08
CA MET A 904 -20.50 -42.98 -22.25
C MET A 904 -19.42 -43.92 -22.79
N ARG A 905 -18.64 -44.52 -21.88
CA ARG A 905 -17.63 -45.51 -22.26
C ARG A 905 -18.24 -46.82 -22.78
N ALA A 906 -19.43 -47.20 -22.34
CA ALA A 906 -20.17 -48.35 -22.87
C ALA A 906 -20.72 -48.09 -24.28
N ILE A 907 -21.13 -46.85 -24.59
CA ILE A 907 -21.63 -46.43 -25.92
C ILE A 907 -20.47 -46.17 -26.92
N GLY A 908 -19.21 -46.22 -26.47
CA GLY A 908 -18.03 -46.17 -27.35
C GLY A 908 -17.10 -44.96 -27.18
N PHE A 909 -17.30 -44.10 -26.16
CA PHE A 909 -16.36 -43.01 -25.88
C PHE A 909 -14.97 -43.56 -25.49
N ARG A 910 -13.93 -43.10 -26.18
CA ARG A 910 -12.52 -43.41 -25.86
C ARG A 910 -12.09 -42.73 -24.56
N ARG A 911 -11.07 -43.26 -23.89
CA ARG A 911 -10.51 -42.67 -22.66
C ARG A 911 -10.09 -41.20 -22.87
N GLN A 912 -9.45 -40.91 -24.00
CA GLN A 912 -9.04 -39.54 -24.38
C GLN A 912 -10.24 -38.60 -24.59
N MET A 913 -11.36 -39.09 -25.12
CA MET A 913 -12.57 -38.27 -25.29
C MET A 913 -13.20 -37.91 -23.94
N VAL A 914 -13.16 -38.84 -22.97
CA VAL A 914 -13.60 -38.56 -21.59
C VAL A 914 -12.65 -37.56 -20.92
N GLN A 915 -11.33 -37.72 -21.05
CA GLN A 915 -10.36 -36.75 -20.52
C GLN A 915 -10.56 -35.37 -21.12
N ALA A 916 -10.65 -35.28 -22.45
CA ALA A 916 -10.87 -34.04 -23.17
C ALA A 916 -12.19 -33.37 -22.78
N ALA A 917 -13.25 -34.13 -22.45
CA ALA A 917 -14.50 -33.52 -21.99
C ALA A 917 -14.34 -32.76 -20.66
N PHE A 918 -13.62 -33.34 -19.67
CA PHE A 918 -13.37 -32.67 -18.40
C PHE A 918 -12.39 -31.50 -18.57
N LEU A 919 -11.34 -31.66 -19.38
CA LEU A 919 -10.38 -30.59 -19.65
C LEU A 919 -11.05 -29.42 -20.38
N LEU A 920 -11.92 -29.67 -21.37
CA LEU A 920 -12.66 -28.64 -22.08
C LEU A 920 -13.68 -27.93 -21.20
N GLU A 921 -14.30 -28.63 -20.24
CA GLU A 921 -15.17 -28.00 -19.24
C GLU A 921 -14.40 -26.98 -18.39
N SER A 922 -13.24 -27.37 -17.88
CA SER A 922 -12.35 -26.50 -17.12
C SER A 922 -11.77 -25.36 -17.97
N SER A 923 -11.39 -25.66 -19.22
CA SER A 923 -10.89 -24.67 -20.18
C SER A 923 -11.95 -23.61 -20.48
N PHE A 924 -13.21 -24.02 -20.64
CA PHE A 924 -14.31 -23.09 -20.89
C PHE A 924 -14.48 -22.11 -19.73
N ILE A 925 -14.45 -22.60 -18.48
CA ILE A 925 -14.56 -21.73 -17.30
C ILE A 925 -13.37 -20.77 -17.23
N ALA A 926 -12.14 -21.27 -17.36
CA ALA A 926 -10.93 -20.47 -17.28
C ALA A 926 -10.85 -19.40 -18.38
N LEU A 927 -11.09 -19.77 -19.65
CA LEU A 927 -11.04 -18.83 -20.77
C LEU A 927 -12.16 -17.79 -20.70
N THR A 928 -13.38 -18.20 -20.32
CA THR A 928 -14.49 -17.25 -20.14
C THR A 928 -14.16 -16.26 -19.03
N ALA A 929 -13.60 -16.73 -17.91
CA ALA A 929 -13.18 -15.85 -16.84
C ALA A 929 -12.04 -14.90 -17.25
N ILE A 930 -11.04 -15.40 -18.00
CA ILE A 930 -9.93 -14.56 -18.50
C ILE A 930 -10.47 -13.46 -19.41
N VAL A 931 -11.28 -13.82 -20.42
CA VAL A 931 -11.84 -12.86 -21.38
C VAL A 931 -12.73 -11.83 -20.68
N VAL A 932 -13.63 -12.29 -19.82
CA VAL A 932 -14.59 -11.42 -19.14
C VAL A 932 -13.90 -10.55 -18.09
N GLY A 933 -13.02 -11.13 -17.27
CA GLY A 933 -12.26 -10.39 -16.27
C GLY A 933 -11.38 -9.33 -16.91
N THR A 934 -10.74 -9.64 -18.04
CA THR A 934 -9.95 -8.67 -18.80
C THR A 934 -10.82 -7.57 -19.39
N ALA A 935 -11.95 -7.92 -20.02
CA ALA A 935 -12.85 -6.90 -20.59
C ALA A 935 -13.39 -5.95 -19.52
N LEU A 936 -13.82 -6.48 -18.38
CA LEU A 936 -14.30 -5.67 -17.25
C LEU A 936 -13.19 -4.86 -16.62
N GLY A 937 -12.00 -5.45 -16.45
CA GLY A 937 -10.86 -4.78 -15.82
C GLY A 937 -10.31 -3.65 -16.70
N LEU A 938 -10.24 -3.85 -18.01
CA LEU A 938 -9.88 -2.80 -18.96
C LEU A 938 -10.92 -1.69 -19.01
N LEU A 939 -12.21 -2.03 -18.95
CA LEU A 939 -13.28 -1.04 -18.97
C LEU A 939 -13.26 -0.19 -17.69
N LEU A 940 -13.06 -0.81 -16.53
CA LEU A 940 -12.92 -0.09 -15.28
C LEU A 940 -11.63 0.75 -15.25
N ALA A 941 -10.51 0.17 -15.66
CA ALA A 941 -9.24 0.91 -15.77
C ALA A 941 -9.38 2.10 -16.71
N TRP A 942 -10.10 1.95 -17.82
CA TRP A 942 -10.42 3.07 -18.71
C TRP A 942 -11.24 4.15 -18.01
N ASN A 943 -12.30 3.80 -17.26
CA ASN A 943 -13.07 4.78 -16.48
C ASN A 943 -12.21 5.50 -15.44
N ILE A 944 -11.31 4.79 -14.75
CA ILE A 944 -10.38 5.37 -13.77
C ILE A 944 -9.46 6.36 -14.46
N ILE A 945 -8.82 5.96 -15.56
CA ILE A 945 -7.90 6.81 -16.29
C ILE A 945 -8.62 8.01 -16.93
N ASP A 946 -9.84 7.83 -17.44
CA ASP A 946 -10.66 8.91 -18.00
C ASP A 946 -11.10 9.93 -16.95
N ASP A 947 -11.40 9.48 -15.74
CA ASP A 947 -11.70 10.36 -14.60
C ASP A 947 -10.44 11.12 -14.15
N GLN A 948 -9.33 10.42 -14.02
CA GLN A 948 -8.05 10.99 -13.60
C GLN A 948 -7.53 12.02 -14.61
N ARG A 949 -7.71 11.79 -15.92
CA ARG A 949 -7.42 12.78 -16.98
C ARG A 949 -8.15 14.11 -16.83
N GLN A 950 -9.26 14.15 -16.11
CA GLN A 950 -10.01 15.38 -15.89
C GLN A 950 -9.46 16.17 -14.71
N GLN A 951 -8.61 15.56 -13.88
CA GLN A 951 -7.90 16.26 -12.84
C GLN A 951 -6.77 17.11 -13.46
N PRO A 952 -6.54 18.33 -12.95
CA PRO A 952 -5.56 19.24 -13.54
C PRO A 952 -4.13 18.68 -13.66
N SER A 953 -3.75 17.78 -12.75
CA SER A 953 -2.42 17.17 -12.74
C SER A 953 -2.21 16.13 -13.85
N TRP A 954 -3.26 15.47 -14.31
CA TRP A 954 -3.15 14.23 -15.09
C TRP A 954 -3.76 14.32 -16.49
N GLU A 955 -3.91 15.54 -17.04
CA GLU A 955 -4.52 15.81 -18.35
C GLU A 955 -3.95 14.96 -19.51
N ASN A 956 -2.64 14.66 -19.45
CA ASN A 956 -1.90 13.88 -20.47
C ASN A 956 -1.84 12.37 -20.18
N LEU A 957 -2.45 11.89 -19.10
CA LEU A 957 -2.38 10.49 -18.67
C LEU A 957 -2.91 9.55 -19.77
N THR A 958 -2.09 8.69 -20.38
CA THR A 958 -2.56 7.76 -21.41
C THR A 958 -2.79 6.35 -20.86
N LEU A 959 -3.77 5.64 -21.41
CA LEU A 959 -4.06 4.26 -20.99
C LEU A 959 -2.96 3.34 -21.55
N HIS A 960 -2.12 2.79 -20.68
CA HIS A 960 -1.09 1.83 -21.04
C HIS A 960 -1.48 0.42 -20.61
N VAL A 961 -1.66 -0.48 -21.58
CA VAL A 961 -2.00 -1.89 -21.31
C VAL A 961 -0.74 -2.76 -21.48
N PRO A 962 -0.23 -3.39 -20.42
CA PRO A 962 0.95 -4.25 -20.49
C PRO A 962 0.61 -5.63 -21.05
N TRP A 963 0.33 -5.70 -22.36
CA TRP A 963 -0.15 -6.92 -23.04
C TRP A 963 0.75 -8.13 -22.83
N LEU A 964 2.07 -7.94 -22.77
CA LEU A 964 3.01 -9.04 -22.55
C LEU A 964 2.86 -9.65 -21.15
N ASN A 965 2.86 -8.82 -20.10
CA ASN A 965 2.70 -9.28 -18.73
C ASN A 965 1.35 -9.96 -18.54
N LEU A 966 0.27 -9.36 -19.07
CA LEU A 966 -1.05 -9.97 -19.04
C LEU A 966 -1.08 -11.31 -19.79
N ALA A 967 -0.48 -11.41 -20.98
CA ALA A 967 -0.42 -12.65 -21.75
C ALA A 967 0.33 -13.77 -21.01
N VAL A 968 1.46 -13.43 -20.36
CA VAL A 968 2.22 -14.37 -19.52
C VAL A 968 1.36 -14.85 -18.35
N ILE A 969 0.73 -13.93 -17.62
CA ILE A 969 -0.12 -14.31 -16.49
C ILE A 969 -1.28 -15.18 -16.97
N PHE A 970 -1.98 -14.83 -18.04
CA PHE A 970 -3.07 -15.63 -18.59
C PHE A 970 -2.62 -17.02 -19.05
N LEU A 971 -1.44 -17.13 -19.65
CA LEU A 971 -0.85 -18.42 -20.04
C LEU A 971 -0.57 -19.29 -18.81
N VAL A 972 0.03 -18.70 -17.77
CA VAL A 972 0.33 -19.39 -16.51
C VAL A 972 -0.96 -19.82 -15.82
N VAL A 973 -1.94 -18.91 -15.66
CA VAL A 973 -3.28 -19.17 -15.11
C VAL A 973 -3.92 -20.37 -15.81
N TYR A 974 -3.95 -20.32 -17.15
CA TYR A 974 -4.59 -21.35 -17.96
C TYR A 974 -3.83 -22.68 -17.84
N ALA A 975 -2.50 -22.66 -17.91
CA ALA A 975 -1.67 -23.86 -17.77
C ALA A 975 -1.88 -24.54 -16.41
N ILE A 976 -1.88 -23.78 -15.31
CA ILE A 976 -2.11 -24.31 -13.96
C ILE A 976 -3.54 -24.82 -13.82
N ALA A 977 -4.55 -24.12 -14.37
CA ALA A 977 -5.94 -24.59 -14.38
C ALA A 977 -6.10 -25.95 -15.09
N ILE A 978 -5.41 -26.16 -16.21
CA ILE A 978 -5.37 -27.44 -16.92
C ILE A 978 -4.62 -28.50 -16.09
N ALA A 979 -3.47 -28.16 -15.50
CA ALA A 979 -2.70 -29.07 -14.66
C ALA A 979 -3.51 -29.56 -13.44
N ALA A 980 -4.22 -28.65 -12.76
CA ALA A 980 -5.07 -28.96 -11.60
C ALA A 980 -6.24 -29.89 -11.95
N THR A 981 -6.70 -29.89 -13.19
CA THR A 981 -7.87 -30.66 -13.66
C THR A 981 -7.48 -31.96 -14.35
N LEU A 982 -6.21 -32.08 -14.75
CA LEU A 982 -5.66 -33.25 -15.43
C LEU A 982 -5.72 -34.52 -14.56
N ALA A 983 -5.28 -34.45 -13.30
CA ALA A 983 -5.29 -35.60 -12.39
C ALA A 983 -6.73 -36.16 -12.18
N PRO A 984 -7.75 -35.35 -11.86
CA PRO A 984 -9.15 -35.76 -11.88
C PRO A 984 -9.60 -36.37 -13.21
N ALA A 985 -9.35 -35.71 -14.34
CA ALA A 985 -9.79 -36.14 -15.67
C ALA A 985 -9.21 -37.51 -16.05
N VAL A 986 -7.93 -37.73 -15.75
CA VAL A 986 -7.27 -39.04 -15.96
C VAL A 986 -7.93 -40.11 -15.11
N ARG A 987 -8.20 -39.85 -13.82
CA ARG A 987 -8.92 -40.80 -12.95
C ARG A 987 -10.30 -41.14 -13.51
N ALA A 988 -11.06 -40.15 -13.99
CA ALA A 988 -12.38 -40.34 -14.60
C ALA A 988 -12.32 -41.29 -15.80
N SER A 989 -11.37 -41.06 -16.70
CA SER A 989 -11.23 -41.82 -17.95
C SER A 989 -10.86 -43.29 -17.73
N ARG A 990 -10.24 -43.62 -16.59
CA ARG A 990 -9.81 -44.97 -16.24
C ARG A 990 -10.92 -45.84 -15.64
N ILE A 991 -12.05 -45.24 -15.25
CA ILE A 991 -13.20 -45.96 -14.66
C ILE A 991 -13.75 -46.99 -15.65
N ARG A 992 -13.75 -48.27 -15.27
CA ARG A 992 -14.24 -49.36 -16.14
C ARG A 992 -15.77 -49.33 -16.24
N PRO A 993 -16.37 -49.52 -17.44
CA PRO A 993 -17.83 -49.50 -17.60
C PRO A 993 -18.57 -50.48 -16.67
N ALA A 994 -18.03 -51.69 -16.51
CA ALA A 994 -18.62 -52.72 -15.65
C ALA A 994 -18.65 -52.33 -14.16
N GLU A 995 -17.64 -51.59 -13.66
CA GLU A 995 -17.63 -51.10 -12.28
C GLU A 995 -18.58 -49.93 -12.06
N ALA A 996 -18.74 -49.08 -13.08
CA ALA A 996 -19.59 -47.90 -13.00
C ALA A 996 -21.09 -48.24 -13.05
N LEU A 997 -21.47 -49.38 -13.64
CA LEU A 997 -22.87 -49.82 -13.79
C LEU A 997 -23.35 -50.79 -12.68
N ARG A 998 -22.44 -51.35 -11.88
CA ARG A 998 -22.75 -52.35 -10.85
C ARG A 998 -23.23 -51.77 -9.51
N TYR A 999 -23.17 -50.44 -9.33
CA TYR A 999 -23.59 -49.76 -8.10
C TYR A 999 -25.10 -49.46 -8.11
N GLN A 1000 -25.89 -50.38 -7.55
CA GLN A 1000 -27.15 -50.10 -6.85
C GLN A 1000 -27.12 -50.79 -5.50
#